data_AF-A0A507EGG2-F1
#
_entry.id   AF-A0A507EGG2-F1
#
_cell.length_a   1.000
_cell.length_b   1.000
_cell.length_c   1.000
_cell.angle_alpha   90.00
_cell.angle_beta   90.00
_cell.angle_gamma   90.00
#
_symmetry.space_group_name_H-M   'P 1'
#
loop_
_entity.id
_entity.type
_entity.pdbx_description
1 polymer ?
#
loop_
_entity_poly.entity_id
_entity_poly.type
_entity_poly.pdbx_seq_one_letter_code
_entity_poly.pdbx_strand_id
1 'polypeptide(L)'
;MYRGSPSPVRQLRNNSSDGQSADETASFSSSITAKLASAQYPLPGASFAAPSPLPIRQAQRGDGMRSASRVQSTGINTTTALPLFNEQNEKVFLTQCGVIAKQWLLAGRAVRRASMLLLLLLLGLTAFILLDSFQSSGTPVSVTPEFPDVSDPDAAVLNLHTGFAPTSAPLIDDDEPDLSWGANRQYGIVIDAGSSGSRVQVYSWINPMHVRQVMGLDDAKNMLPTIEKGDEKGDNWQMKEEPGISSFASKPDEISVHLKPLLEFAKNVIPSSKHASTPIYLLATAGMRLVSEDARIAVMRETCRYVKEYYPFAVHGGCSRHFRVISGELEGIYGWITVNYLKNGFNIHNDADKNTTNAKVKHTFGFLDMGGASTQIAFEPTADMALRHSDDLTKLKLRFLGGKELTYRVFVTTFLGFGVNEARRRHLEALMTEYKKHNGDTLTLPSSLSNATDAVETEAGKSIAIPEPCLPLGLQLPTSTIPPISYNGTGEFQTCLSTLLPLLNKSLPCPEMPCLFNGVHAPISGALHFLGVSEYWYTSSDVYGLGGAYNHSLFLSSTEKFCAQSWAEITQLHELKKWPSVHDLDRLTLQCFKSAWILNVLHEGLGVPRDHVRVPGDEDDNGRAVGVVGEGASSDSVFESVNEIGTFGVSWTLGAMLLHIVATIPVSSQPAAATPSGISFIAALLTFLLLLLVVAAVCLWYRRNAGAVKYSGLRQGISSQDTALLDISAIGRSTRRVGSTCGSLQDEDSEGHRFRELIFCPSSFQRTTRFGDFTIAHV
;
A
#
# COMPACT_ATOMS: atom_id res chain seq x y z
N MET A 1 -22.26 -7.63 58.45
CA MET A 1 -23.59 -8.08 58.93
C MET A 1 -24.60 -7.01 58.54
N TYR A 2 -25.69 -7.35 57.84
CA TYR A 2 -26.67 -6.34 57.37
C TYR A 2 -27.94 -6.32 58.22
N ARG A 3 -28.46 -5.11 58.45
CA ARG A 3 -29.76 -4.78 59.06
C ARG A 3 -30.31 -3.53 58.37
N GLY A 4 -31.63 -3.49 58.16
CA GLY A 4 -32.43 -2.24 58.17
C GLY A 4 -32.29 -1.28 56.99
N SER A 5 -33.28 -1.32 56.10
CA SER A 5 -33.81 -0.16 55.35
C SER A 5 -34.51 0.85 56.33
N PRO A 6 -35.04 2.04 55.94
CA PRO A 6 -35.50 2.46 54.59
C PRO A 6 -35.22 3.92 54.18
N SER A 7 -35.79 4.32 53.03
CA SER A 7 -35.74 5.65 52.40
C SER A 7 -36.57 6.74 53.09
N PRO A 8 -36.34 8.03 52.77
CA PRO A 8 -37.28 9.13 53.02
C PRO A 8 -37.90 9.73 51.73
N VAL A 9 -39.12 10.29 51.84
CA VAL A 9 -39.82 11.09 50.80
C VAL A 9 -40.61 12.23 51.46
N ARG A 10 -40.58 13.44 50.87
CA ARG A 10 -41.54 14.56 51.00
C ARG A 10 -41.52 15.32 49.66
N GLN A 11 -42.59 15.64 48.93
CA GLN A 11 -43.95 16.18 49.22
C GLN A 11 -43.99 17.60 49.81
N LEU A 12 -44.70 18.51 49.13
CA LEU A 12 -46.01 19.14 49.50
C LEU A 12 -46.45 20.09 48.35
N ARG A 13 -47.61 19.88 47.68
CA ARG A 13 -48.90 20.64 47.80
C ARG A 13 -48.97 22.03 47.08
N ASN A 14 -50.08 22.51 46.48
CA ASN A 14 -51.46 21.98 46.32
C ASN A 14 -52.29 22.72 45.21
N ASN A 15 -53.56 22.30 45.02
CA ASN A 15 -54.72 22.97 44.34
C ASN A 15 -54.71 22.93 42.78
N SER A 16 -55.64 22.27 42.05
CA SER A 16 -57.14 22.37 41.92
C SER A 16 -57.59 23.55 41.02
N SER A 17 -58.57 23.49 40.10
CA SER A 17 -59.74 22.59 39.83
C SER A 17 -60.44 23.04 38.52
N ASP A 18 -61.27 22.31 37.74
CA ASP A 18 -61.72 20.89 37.63
C ASP A 18 -62.53 20.67 36.30
N GLY A 19 -62.96 19.42 35.99
CA GLY A 19 -63.81 19.03 34.82
C GLY A 19 -63.09 18.09 33.82
N GLN A 20 -63.57 16.90 33.41
CA GLN A 20 -64.81 16.50 32.68
C GLN A 20 -64.84 17.00 31.20
N SER A 21 -65.13 16.19 30.16
CA SER A 21 -65.30 14.72 30.01
C SER A 21 -65.37 14.31 28.50
N ALA A 22 -65.45 12.99 28.20
CA ALA A 22 -65.54 12.33 26.88
C ALA A 22 -64.22 12.31 26.05
N ASP A 23 -63.77 11.24 25.40
CA ASP A 23 -64.38 10.14 24.59
C ASP A 23 -64.90 10.55 23.21
N GLU A 24 -64.17 10.18 22.14
CA GLU A 24 -64.75 9.50 20.96
C GLU A 24 -63.68 8.82 20.08
N THR A 25 -64.09 7.87 19.22
CA THR A 25 -63.18 6.97 18.47
C THR A 25 -63.53 6.82 16.98
N ALA A 26 -62.59 7.16 16.08
CA ALA A 26 -62.50 6.69 14.67
C ALA A 26 -61.08 7.02 14.12
N SER A 27 -60.41 6.27 13.22
CA SER A 27 -60.76 5.29 12.17
C SER A 27 -61.01 5.90 10.77
N PHE A 28 -60.67 5.11 9.73
CA PHE A 28 -60.56 5.42 8.27
C PHE A 28 -59.38 6.32 7.85
N SER A 29 -58.53 6.07 6.83
CA SER A 29 -58.37 5.08 5.73
C SER A 29 -58.65 5.59 4.30
N SER A 30 -57.75 5.21 3.35
CA SER A 30 -57.85 5.33 1.88
C SER A 30 -57.72 6.74 1.24
N SER A 31 -57.44 6.97 -0.06
CA SER A 31 -56.59 6.29 -1.09
C SER A 31 -56.59 7.10 -2.44
N ILE A 32 -55.68 6.76 -3.38
CA ILE A 32 -55.80 6.91 -4.87
C ILE A 32 -55.55 8.29 -5.58
N THR A 33 -54.35 8.40 -6.19
CA THR A 33 -54.05 8.60 -7.65
C THR A 33 -54.45 9.86 -8.48
N ALA A 34 -53.44 10.72 -8.71
CA ALA A 34 -52.96 11.40 -9.96
C ALA A 34 -53.88 12.04 -11.05
N LYS A 35 -53.49 13.26 -11.55
CA LYS A 35 -53.28 13.60 -13.00
C LYS A 35 -52.77 15.03 -13.36
N LEU A 36 -51.67 15.08 -14.14
CA LEU A 36 -51.32 15.89 -15.34
C LEU A 36 -51.93 17.30 -15.70
N ALA A 37 -51.00 18.26 -16.00
CA ALA A 37 -50.79 19.02 -17.27
C ALA A 37 -51.18 20.53 -17.48
N SER A 38 -50.39 21.17 -18.39
CA SER A 38 -50.52 22.52 -19.06
C SER A 38 -50.14 23.78 -18.23
N ALA A 39 -49.68 24.94 -18.77
CA ALA A 39 -49.48 25.48 -20.13
C ALA A 39 -48.31 26.54 -20.18
N GLN A 40 -47.40 26.60 -21.19
CA GLN A 40 -47.35 27.44 -22.43
C GLN A 40 -46.53 28.78 -22.42
N TYR A 41 -45.38 28.79 -23.15
CA TYR A 41 -44.85 29.78 -24.15
C TYR A 41 -44.68 31.31 -23.86
N PRO A 42 -43.87 32.12 -24.62
CA PRO A 42 -43.52 32.03 -26.06
C PRO A 42 -42.03 32.27 -26.50
N LEU A 43 -41.82 32.34 -27.84
CA LEU A 43 -40.55 32.51 -28.59
C LEU A 43 -40.56 33.78 -29.48
N PRO A 44 -39.39 34.19 -30.01
CA PRO A 44 -39.14 34.24 -31.47
C PRO A 44 -37.82 33.46 -31.84
N GLY A 45 -37.46 33.07 -33.08
CA GLY A 45 -37.92 33.40 -34.44
C GLY A 45 -36.98 34.43 -35.12
N ALA A 46 -36.44 34.31 -36.35
CA ALA A 46 -36.42 33.31 -37.45
C ALA A 46 -35.37 33.79 -38.51
N SER A 47 -34.88 33.14 -39.59
CA SER A 47 -34.87 31.77 -40.19
C SER A 47 -33.98 31.78 -41.48
N PHE A 48 -33.66 30.62 -42.10
CA PHE A 48 -32.95 30.42 -43.41
C PHE A 48 -31.44 30.78 -43.45
N ALA A 49 -30.56 30.29 -44.35
CA ALA A 49 -30.53 29.13 -45.28
C ALA A 49 -29.07 28.81 -45.71
N ALA A 50 -28.80 27.69 -46.40
CA ALA A 50 -27.50 27.36 -47.01
C ALA A 50 -27.33 27.97 -48.42
N PRO A 51 -26.08 28.25 -48.89
CA PRO A 51 -25.42 27.32 -49.82
C PRO A 51 -23.86 27.29 -49.79
N SER A 52 -23.29 26.42 -50.63
CA SER A 52 -21.84 26.27 -50.95
C SER A 52 -21.47 27.00 -52.28
N PRO A 53 -20.22 26.94 -52.80
CA PRO A 53 -18.88 27.17 -52.20
C PRO A 53 -17.95 28.12 -53.03
N LEU A 54 -16.83 28.57 -52.43
CA LEU A 54 -15.64 29.22 -53.09
C LEU A 54 -15.92 30.61 -53.76
N PRO A 55 -14.92 31.42 -54.21
CA PRO A 55 -13.47 31.16 -54.34
C PRO A 55 -12.48 32.28 -53.87
N ILE A 56 -11.18 31.92 -53.78
CA ILE A 56 -9.97 32.66 -54.25
C ILE A 56 -9.87 34.21 -54.05
N ARG A 57 -8.86 34.71 -53.29
CA ARG A 57 -7.63 35.39 -53.80
C ARG A 57 -6.63 35.90 -52.72
N GLN A 58 -5.32 35.78 -53.03
CA GLN A 58 -4.17 36.73 -52.82
C GLN A 58 -3.98 37.51 -51.49
N ALA A 59 -2.78 37.84 -50.97
CA ALA A 59 -1.36 37.52 -51.25
C ALA A 59 -0.51 38.03 -50.01
N GLN A 60 0.82 38.07 -49.91
CA GLN A 60 1.94 38.01 -50.89
C GLN A 60 3.30 37.72 -50.18
N ARG A 61 4.30 37.27 -50.97
CA ARG A 61 5.76 37.19 -50.70
C ARG A 61 6.23 36.02 -49.80
N GLY A 62 7.40 35.43 -50.08
CA GLY A 62 8.30 35.67 -51.22
C GLY A 62 9.45 34.66 -51.33
N ASP A 63 10.02 34.57 -52.54
CA ASP A 63 11.35 34.06 -52.95
C ASP A 63 11.84 32.74 -52.32
N GLY A 64 12.21 31.68 -53.05
CA GLY A 64 12.86 31.57 -54.36
C GLY A 64 13.98 30.51 -54.25
N MET A 65 14.55 29.92 -55.31
CA MET A 65 14.25 30.04 -56.74
C MET A 65 14.82 28.84 -57.52
N ARG A 66 13.96 28.15 -58.28
CA ARG A 66 14.10 27.49 -59.62
C ARG A 66 15.36 26.64 -59.97
N SER A 67 15.24 25.44 -60.57
CA SER A 67 14.69 25.07 -61.90
C SER A 67 15.48 25.66 -63.10
N ALA A 68 15.58 25.06 -64.29
CA ALA A 68 15.04 23.83 -64.91
C ALA A 68 16.01 23.32 -66.01
N SER A 69 15.80 22.18 -66.69
CA SER A 69 15.21 22.10 -68.07
C SER A 69 15.55 20.74 -68.73
N ARG A 70 14.87 20.18 -69.76
CA ARG A 70 13.53 20.31 -70.42
C ARG A 70 13.44 19.28 -71.58
N VAL A 71 12.26 19.05 -72.22
CA VAL A 71 12.03 18.37 -73.53
C VAL A 71 12.14 16.81 -73.49
N GLN A 72 11.04 16.01 -73.56
CA GLN A 72 10.26 15.50 -74.73
C GLN A 72 11.02 14.48 -75.64
N SER A 73 10.42 13.44 -76.27
CA SER A 73 9.07 12.83 -76.23
C SER A 73 9.00 11.52 -77.06
N THR A 74 7.89 10.74 -76.97
CA THR A 74 7.50 9.55 -77.82
C THR A 74 8.36 8.27 -77.68
N GLY A 75 7.88 7.05 -77.94
CA GLY A 75 6.48 6.57 -78.11
C GLY A 75 6.32 5.16 -78.76
N ILE A 76 5.31 4.40 -78.32
CA ILE A 76 4.65 3.23 -78.97
C ILE A 76 5.33 1.83 -78.88
N ASN A 77 4.46 0.81 -78.71
CA ASN A 77 4.54 -0.66 -78.77
C ASN A 77 5.49 -1.25 -79.86
N THR A 78 6.00 -2.50 -79.83
CA THR A 78 5.26 -3.80 -79.84
C THR A 78 6.09 -5.03 -79.39
N THR A 79 5.49 -6.23 -79.52
CA THR A 79 5.89 -7.56 -79.03
C THR A 79 6.89 -8.37 -79.90
N THR A 80 7.27 -9.54 -79.36
CA THR A 80 7.64 -10.83 -80.04
C THR A 80 9.06 -11.13 -80.56
N ALA A 81 9.35 -12.45 -80.56
CA ALA A 81 10.40 -13.23 -81.26
C ALA A 81 11.80 -13.39 -80.62
N LEU A 82 12.15 -14.64 -80.28
CA LEU A 82 13.53 -15.17 -80.31
C LEU A 82 13.97 -15.36 -81.78
N PRO A 83 15.29 -15.39 -82.07
CA PRO A 83 15.91 -16.70 -82.31
C PRO A 83 17.41 -16.86 -81.94
N LEU A 84 17.74 -18.10 -81.54
CA LEU A 84 18.96 -18.89 -81.87
C LEU A 84 20.38 -18.46 -81.45
N PHE A 85 21.19 -19.49 -81.19
CA PHE A 85 22.64 -19.50 -80.93
C PHE A 85 23.47 -19.28 -82.23
N ASN A 86 24.72 -18.78 -82.10
CA ASN A 86 25.89 -19.66 -82.36
C ASN A 86 27.18 -19.23 -81.63
N GLU A 87 28.20 -20.09 -81.72
CA GLU A 87 29.48 -20.12 -81.01
C GLU A 87 30.44 -18.96 -81.33
N GLN A 88 31.05 -18.35 -80.30
CA GLN A 88 32.45 -17.86 -80.40
C GLN A 88 33.20 -17.56 -79.08
N ASN A 89 32.71 -17.98 -77.90
CA ASN A 89 33.27 -17.58 -76.58
C ASN A 89 33.85 -18.70 -75.70
N GLU A 90 34.19 -19.86 -76.27
CA GLU A 90 34.69 -21.04 -75.53
C GLU A 90 35.93 -20.74 -74.65
N LYS A 91 36.81 -19.83 -75.08
CA LYS A 91 38.02 -19.43 -74.32
C LYS A 91 37.77 -18.48 -73.14
N VAL A 92 36.58 -17.88 -73.04
CA VAL A 92 36.17 -17.09 -71.85
C VAL A 92 35.62 -18.03 -70.76
N PHE A 93 34.95 -19.11 -71.18
CA PHE A 93 34.21 -20.02 -70.30
C PHE A 93 35.12 -20.78 -69.31
N LEU A 94 36.26 -21.30 -69.80
CA LEU A 94 37.19 -22.08 -68.97
C LEU A 94 37.79 -21.27 -67.81
N THR A 95 38.13 -20.00 -68.04
CA THR A 95 38.70 -19.11 -67.01
C THR A 95 37.67 -18.77 -65.93
N GLN A 96 36.40 -18.55 -66.30
CA GLN A 96 35.32 -18.32 -65.34
C GLN A 96 34.97 -19.58 -64.54
N CYS A 97 34.99 -20.77 -65.16
CA CYS A 97 34.75 -22.04 -64.48
C CYS A 97 35.71 -22.29 -63.31
N GLY A 98 36.99 -21.92 -63.43
CA GLY A 98 37.97 -22.05 -62.34
C GLY A 98 37.67 -21.17 -61.12
N VAL A 99 37.11 -19.98 -61.32
CA VAL A 99 36.68 -19.07 -60.24
C VAL A 99 35.41 -19.61 -59.57
N ILE A 100 34.43 -20.02 -60.38
CA ILE A 100 33.16 -20.59 -59.93
C ILE A 100 33.40 -21.86 -59.10
N ALA A 101 34.29 -22.76 -59.54
CA ALA A 101 34.63 -23.98 -58.80
C ALA A 101 35.19 -23.70 -57.38
N LYS A 102 36.02 -22.66 -57.23
CA LYS A 102 36.52 -22.23 -55.90
C LYS A 102 35.40 -21.63 -55.04
N GLN A 103 34.50 -20.84 -55.61
CA GLN A 103 33.35 -20.29 -54.88
C GLN A 103 32.40 -21.38 -54.40
N TRP A 104 32.08 -22.39 -55.22
CA TRP A 104 31.25 -23.53 -54.82
C TRP A 104 31.89 -24.38 -53.72
N LEU A 105 33.22 -24.55 -53.72
CA LEU A 105 33.95 -25.24 -52.65
C LEU A 105 33.91 -24.49 -51.31
N LEU A 106 33.89 -23.15 -51.34
CA LEU A 106 33.73 -22.32 -50.14
C LEU A 106 32.28 -22.29 -49.66
N ALA A 107 31.30 -22.11 -50.56
CA ALA A 107 29.89 -22.20 -50.26
C ALA A 107 29.52 -23.57 -49.65
N GLY A 108 30.04 -24.67 -50.22
CA GLY A 108 29.87 -26.02 -49.70
C GLY A 108 30.50 -26.27 -48.32
N ARG A 109 31.43 -25.42 -47.85
CA ARG A 109 31.94 -25.41 -46.46
C ARG A 109 31.10 -24.53 -45.54
N ALA A 110 30.63 -23.38 -46.03
CA ALA A 110 29.74 -22.49 -45.29
C ALA A 110 28.39 -23.16 -44.99
N VAL A 111 27.76 -23.78 -45.99
CA VAL A 111 26.50 -24.51 -45.85
C VAL A 111 26.63 -25.65 -44.84
N ARG A 112 27.72 -26.44 -44.87
CA ARG A 112 27.95 -27.49 -43.86
C ARG A 112 28.02 -26.93 -42.44
N ARG A 113 28.70 -25.80 -42.22
CA ARG A 113 28.76 -25.13 -40.91
C ARG A 113 27.39 -24.61 -40.47
N ALA A 114 26.63 -24.00 -41.37
CA ALA A 114 25.26 -23.54 -41.09
C ALA A 114 24.31 -24.70 -40.75
N SER A 115 24.36 -25.81 -41.50
CA SER A 115 23.57 -27.02 -41.20
C SER A 115 23.96 -27.64 -39.86
N MET A 116 25.25 -27.62 -39.49
CA MET A 116 25.72 -28.14 -38.20
C MET A 116 25.28 -27.25 -37.02
N LEU A 117 25.32 -25.92 -37.19
CA LEU A 117 24.77 -24.96 -36.22
C LEU A 117 23.25 -25.12 -36.05
N LEU A 118 22.50 -25.27 -37.14
CA LEU A 118 21.05 -25.51 -37.08
C LEU A 118 20.73 -26.83 -36.38
N LEU A 119 21.50 -27.89 -36.64
CA LEU A 119 21.35 -29.18 -35.94
C LEU A 119 21.64 -29.06 -34.44
N LEU A 120 22.68 -28.31 -34.05
CA LEU A 120 23.02 -28.06 -32.64
C LEU A 120 21.95 -27.21 -31.94
N LEU A 121 21.38 -26.21 -32.61
CA LEU A 121 20.27 -25.42 -32.08
C LEU A 121 19.01 -26.28 -31.88
N LEU A 122 18.67 -27.15 -32.83
CA LEU A 122 17.55 -28.08 -32.71
C LEU A 122 17.77 -29.11 -31.57
N LEU A 123 18.98 -29.64 -31.44
CA LEU A 123 19.35 -30.54 -30.33
C LEU A 123 19.28 -29.83 -28.98
N GLY A 124 19.75 -28.58 -28.89
CA GLY A 124 19.62 -27.74 -27.70
C GLY A 124 18.16 -27.48 -27.32
N LEU A 125 17.31 -27.16 -28.31
CA LEU A 125 15.88 -26.93 -28.08
C LEU A 125 15.18 -28.20 -27.58
N THR A 126 15.47 -29.37 -28.16
CA THR A 126 14.91 -30.65 -27.69
C THR A 126 15.42 -31.05 -26.31
N ALA A 127 16.70 -30.77 -25.98
CA ALA A 127 17.24 -31.02 -24.65
C ALA A 127 16.58 -30.11 -23.59
N PHE A 128 16.32 -28.85 -23.92
CA PHE A 128 15.61 -27.91 -23.05
C PHE A 128 14.17 -28.39 -22.77
N ILE A 129 13.43 -28.76 -23.81
CA ILE A 129 12.05 -29.29 -23.67
C ILE A 129 12.03 -30.59 -22.84
N LEU A 130 13.02 -31.46 -22.97
CA LEU A 130 13.12 -32.69 -22.18
C LEU A 130 13.48 -32.43 -20.71
N LEU A 131 14.31 -31.42 -20.41
CA LEU A 131 14.61 -31.00 -19.04
C LEU A 131 13.38 -30.41 -18.35
N ASP A 132 12.69 -29.49 -19.02
CA ASP A 132 11.45 -28.86 -18.53
C ASP A 132 10.34 -29.91 -18.27
N SER A 133 10.24 -30.90 -19.17
CA SER A 133 9.35 -32.06 -18.99
C SER A 133 9.69 -32.92 -17.77
N PHE A 134 10.98 -33.08 -17.43
CA PHE A 134 11.43 -33.90 -16.30
C PHE A 134 11.19 -33.23 -14.93
N GLN A 135 11.16 -31.89 -14.91
CA GLN A 135 10.96 -31.11 -13.69
C GLN A 135 9.49 -31.06 -13.23
N SER A 136 8.57 -31.56 -14.06
CA SER A 136 7.12 -31.66 -13.80
C SER A 136 6.72 -32.91 -13.00
N SER A 137 7.56 -33.96 -12.95
CA SER A 137 7.22 -35.25 -12.32
C SER A 137 7.73 -35.40 -10.88
N GLY A 138 7.42 -34.42 -10.01
CA GLY A 138 7.66 -34.53 -8.56
C GLY A 138 6.61 -35.42 -7.87
N THR A 139 7.04 -36.46 -7.15
CA THR A 139 6.13 -37.29 -6.35
C THR A 139 5.65 -36.53 -5.09
N PRO A 140 4.40 -36.75 -4.64
CA PRO A 140 3.86 -36.06 -3.47
C PRO A 140 4.49 -36.61 -2.18
N VAL A 141 5.55 -35.95 -1.71
CA VAL A 141 6.06 -36.15 -0.35
C VAL A 141 5.04 -35.56 0.62
N SER A 142 4.60 -36.36 1.60
CA SER A 142 3.67 -35.93 2.66
C SER A 142 4.37 -35.03 3.68
N VAL A 143 4.75 -33.82 3.26
CA VAL A 143 5.29 -32.78 4.13
C VAL A 143 4.15 -32.23 4.98
N THR A 144 4.18 -32.50 6.29
CA THR A 144 3.43 -31.71 7.26
C THR A 144 3.87 -30.24 7.10
N PRO A 145 2.95 -29.28 6.90
CA PRO A 145 3.33 -27.89 6.60
C PRO A 145 3.93 -27.22 7.83
N GLU A 146 5.24 -27.42 8.01
CA GLU A 146 6.09 -26.55 8.80
C GLU A 146 6.16 -25.23 8.04
N PHE A 147 5.31 -24.28 8.45
CA PHE A 147 5.13 -23.01 7.76
C PHE A 147 6.45 -22.26 7.68
N PRO A 148 6.75 -21.56 6.57
CA PRO A 148 7.91 -20.68 6.53
C PRO A 148 7.80 -19.66 7.66
N ASP A 149 8.88 -19.51 8.42
CA ASP A 149 9.06 -18.40 9.33
C ASP A 149 9.14 -17.12 8.49
N VAL A 150 8.01 -16.40 8.39
CA VAL A 150 7.93 -15.22 7.53
C VAL A 150 8.58 -14.07 8.28
N SER A 151 9.84 -13.82 7.93
CA SER A 151 10.71 -12.79 8.53
C SER A 151 10.10 -11.38 8.54
N ASP A 152 9.09 -11.13 7.70
CA ASP A 152 8.20 -9.98 7.79
C ASP A 152 6.72 -10.45 7.85
N PRO A 153 6.08 -10.44 9.04
CA PRO A 153 4.68 -10.81 9.20
C PRO A 153 3.70 -9.73 8.71
N ASP A 154 4.15 -8.52 8.36
CA ASP A 154 3.32 -7.48 7.75
C ASP A 154 3.26 -7.69 6.24
N ALA A 155 4.39 -7.94 5.58
CA ALA A 155 4.42 -8.38 4.19
C ALA A 155 3.62 -9.68 3.97
N ALA A 156 3.56 -10.58 4.96
CA ALA A 156 2.70 -11.76 4.91
C ALA A 156 1.21 -11.41 4.74
N VAL A 157 0.71 -10.40 5.47
CA VAL A 157 -0.67 -9.93 5.36
C VAL A 157 -0.89 -9.21 4.03
N LEU A 158 0.01 -8.30 3.66
CA LEU A 158 -0.12 -7.46 2.48
C LEU A 158 -0.04 -8.24 1.15
N ASN A 159 0.56 -9.44 1.15
CA ASN A 159 0.57 -10.37 0.02
C ASN A 159 -0.55 -11.43 0.07
N LEU A 160 -1.49 -11.35 1.02
CA LEU A 160 -2.56 -12.33 1.25
C LEU A 160 -2.03 -13.75 1.59
N HIS A 161 -0.84 -13.84 2.16
CA HIS A 161 -0.17 -15.08 2.59
C HIS A 161 -0.45 -15.41 4.08
N THR A 162 -1.61 -14.99 4.60
CA THR A 162 -2.01 -15.12 6.02
C THR A 162 -2.22 -16.57 6.48
N GLY A 163 -2.34 -17.52 5.54
CA GLY A 163 -2.59 -18.93 5.82
C GLY A 163 -4.01 -19.26 6.28
N PHE A 164 -4.98 -18.35 6.07
CA PHE A 164 -6.39 -18.68 6.25
C PHE A 164 -6.84 -19.64 5.15
N ALA A 165 -7.49 -20.75 5.53
CA ALA A 165 -8.07 -21.66 4.56
C ALA A 165 -9.22 -20.96 3.81
N PRO A 166 -9.40 -21.19 2.49
CA PRO A 166 -10.55 -20.67 1.79
C PRO A 166 -11.83 -21.28 2.38
N THR A 167 -12.79 -20.43 2.73
CA THR A 167 -14.06 -20.89 3.30
C THR A 167 -14.83 -21.67 2.25
N SER A 168 -15.12 -22.95 2.51
CA SER A 168 -16.12 -23.67 1.73
C SER A 168 -17.46 -22.95 1.86
N ALA A 169 -18.20 -22.81 0.76
CA ALA A 169 -19.62 -22.55 0.86
C ALA A 169 -20.26 -23.69 1.67
N PRO A 170 -21.24 -23.42 2.55
CA PRO A 170 -22.24 -24.42 2.88
C PRO A 170 -22.82 -24.98 1.57
N LEU A 171 -23.19 -26.26 1.56
CA LEU A 171 -24.11 -26.72 0.52
C LEU A 171 -25.42 -25.95 0.72
N ILE A 172 -26.07 -25.58 -0.39
CA ILE A 172 -27.48 -25.16 -0.31
C ILE A 172 -28.25 -26.46 -0.14
N ASP A 173 -28.75 -26.71 1.06
CA ASP A 173 -29.86 -27.63 1.27
C ASP A 173 -31.11 -27.00 0.62
N ASP A 174 -31.94 -27.81 -0.04
CA ASP A 174 -33.11 -27.36 -0.83
C ASP A 174 -34.32 -26.87 0.04
N ASP A 175 -34.07 -26.50 1.29
CA ASP A 175 -35.04 -25.86 2.19
C ASP A 175 -35.28 -24.37 1.81
N GLU A 176 -36.32 -23.73 2.37
CA GLU A 176 -36.59 -22.31 2.08
C GLU A 176 -35.40 -21.41 2.48
N PRO A 177 -35.08 -20.37 1.68
CA PRO A 177 -33.95 -19.50 1.96
C PRO A 177 -34.17 -18.72 3.26
N ASP A 178 -33.25 -18.88 4.22
CA ASP A 178 -33.20 -18.05 5.42
C ASP A 178 -33.03 -16.56 5.02
N LEU A 179 -34.10 -15.78 5.19
CA LEU A 179 -34.14 -14.34 4.92
C LEU A 179 -33.74 -13.49 6.13
N SER A 180 -33.29 -14.10 7.24
CA SER A 180 -32.82 -13.34 8.40
C SER A 180 -31.52 -12.61 8.09
N TRP A 181 -31.28 -11.46 8.73
CA TRP A 181 -30.02 -10.72 8.54
C TRP A 181 -28.78 -11.55 8.91
N GLY A 182 -28.91 -12.54 9.79
CA GLY A 182 -27.85 -13.48 10.18
C GLY A 182 -27.54 -14.60 9.17
N ALA A 183 -28.39 -14.79 8.15
CA ALA A 183 -28.25 -15.81 7.12
C ALA A 183 -26.92 -15.67 6.37
N ASN A 184 -26.18 -16.77 6.22
CA ASN A 184 -24.85 -16.81 5.56
C ASN A 184 -23.80 -15.80 6.07
N ARG A 185 -24.07 -15.09 7.18
CA ARG A 185 -23.22 -14.04 7.75
C ARG A 185 -22.06 -14.60 8.55
N GLN A 186 -20.91 -13.97 8.41
CA GLN A 186 -19.70 -14.16 9.22
C GLN A 186 -19.44 -12.87 10.02
N TYR A 187 -18.61 -12.98 11.05
CA TYR A 187 -18.26 -11.89 11.97
C TYR A 187 -16.76 -11.88 12.20
N GLY A 188 -16.21 -10.73 12.56
CA GLY A 188 -14.78 -10.56 12.90
C GLY A 188 -14.60 -9.43 13.89
N ILE A 189 -13.71 -9.62 14.87
CA ILE A 189 -13.43 -8.64 15.92
C ILE A 189 -12.02 -8.07 15.71
N VAL A 190 -11.89 -6.75 15.75
CA VAL A 190 -10.59 -6.08 15.85
C VAL A 190 -10.58 -5.17 17.09
N ILE A 191 -9.57 -5.33 17.94
CA ILE A 191 -9.25 -4.42 19.03
C ILE A 191 -8.06 -3.57 18.57
N ASP A 192 -8.35 -2.31 18.24
CA ASP A 192 -7.34 -1.25 18.17
C ASP A 192 -6.79 -1.02 19.58
N ALA A 193 -5.53 -1.38 19.81
CA ALA A 193 -4.87 -1.22 21.10
C ALA A 193 -3.88 -0.04 21.07
N GLY A 194 -4.45 1.17 20.98
CA GLY A 194 -3.76 2.44 20.96
C GLY A 194 -3.15 2.88 22.30
N SER A 195 -2.46 4.02 22.26
CA SER A 195 -1.67 4.54 23.41
C SER A 195 -2.50 5.17 24.52
N SER A 196 -3.63 5.81 24.22
CA SER A 196 -4.53 6.44 25.21
C SER A 196 -5.66 5.51 25.67
N GLY A 197 -6.08 4.57 24.83
CA GLY A 197 -7.18 3.66 25.08
C GLY A 197 -7.21 2.53 24.06
N SER A 198 -8.12 1.57 24.26
CA SER A 198 -8.35 0.48 23.31
C SER A 198 -9.80 0.47 22.82
N ARG A 199 -10.02 0.19 21.54
CA ARG A 199 -11.33 0.18 20.90
C ARG A 199 -11.60 -1.19 20.29
N VAL A 200 -12.62 -1.88 20.80
CA VAL A 200 -13.15 -3.07 20.13
C VAL A 200 -14.14 -2.65 19.05
N GLN A 201 -13.99 -3.21 17.86
CA GLN A 201 -14.89 -3.04 16.72
C GLN A 201 -15.28 -4.42 16.22
N VAL A 202 -16.59 -4.65 16.12
CA VAL A 202 -17.18 -5.88 15.57
C VAL A 202 -17.69 -5.57 14.17
N TYR A 203 -17.17 -6.32 13.19
CA TYR A 203 -17.62 -6.27 11.81
C TYR A 203 -18.40 -7.54 11.47
N SER A 204 -19.25 -7.46 10.45
CA SER A 204 -19.90 -8.62 9.84
C SER A 204 -19.90 -8.53 8.32
N TRP A 205 -20.07 -9.65 7.63
CA TRP A 205 -20.17 -9.71 6.17
C TRP A 205 -20.87 -10.99 5.73
N ILE A 206 -21.50 -10.99 4.55
CA ILE A 206 -22.04 -12.22 3.95
C ILE A 206 -20.88 -13.04 3.40
N ASN A 207 -20.86 -14.36 3.63
CA ASN A 207 -19.82 -15.27 3.17
C ASN A 207 -19.49 -15.03 1.67
N PRO A 208 -18.24 -14.68 1.31
CA PRO A 208 -17.86 -14.35 -0.06
C PRO A 208 -18.21 -15.42 -1.09
N MET A 209 -18.21 -16.70 -0.71
CA MET A 209 -18.58 -17.79 -1.61
C MET A 209 -20.09 -17.85 -1.86
N HIS A 210 -20.92 -17.53 -0.86
CA HIS A 210 -22.37 -17.45 -1.01
C HIS A 210 -22.75 -16.26 -1.91
N VAL A 211 -22.11 -15.09 -1.73
CA VAL A 211 -22.33 -13.91 -2.60
C VAL A 211 -22.05 -14.25 -4.08
N ARG A 212 -20.94 -14.94 -4.37
CA ARG A 212 -20.59 -15.41 -5.73
C ARG A 212 -21.59 -16.40 -6.32
N GLN A 213 -22.25 -17.20 -5.47
CA GLN A 213 -23.21 -18.21 -5.87
C GLN A 213 -24.59 -17.58 -6.17
N VAL A 214 -25.03 -16.63 -5.36
CA VAL A 214 -26.33 -15.95 -5.50
C VAL A 214 -26.31 -14.87 -6.59
N MET A 215 -25.26 -14.04 -6.66
CA MET A 215 -25.12 -13.00 -7.70
C MET A 215 -24.60 -13.55 -9.03
N GLY A 216 -24.08 -14.77 -9.04
CA GLY A 216 -23.28 -15.29 -10.15
C GLY A 216 -21.87 -14.68 -10.20
N LEU A 217 -20.92 -15.47 -10.73
CA LEU A 217 -19.51 -15.06 -10.75
C LEU A 217 -19.27 -13.83 -11.64
N ASP A 218 -20.00 -13.71 -12.75
CA ASP A 218 -19.77 -12.66 -13.74
C ASP A 218 -20.17 -11.25 -13.27
N ASP A 219 -21.18 -11.11 -12.42
CA ASP A 219 -21.54 -9.80 -11.86
C ASP A 219 -20.66 -9.47 -10.65
N ALA A 220 -20.35 -10.46 -9.80
CA ALA A 220 -19.47 -10.28 -8.64
C ALA A 220 -17.98 -10.08 -9.01
N LYS A 221 -17.52 -10.39 -10.22
CA LYS A 221 -16.08 -10.59 -10.51
C LYS A 221 -15.14 -9.42 -10.18
N ASN A 222 -15.62 -8.19 -10.26
CA ASN A 222 -14.87 -6.96 -9.99
C ASN A 222 -15.30 -6.27 -8.67
N MET A 223 -16.10 -6.92 -7.83
CA MET A 223 -16.56 -6.37 -6.55
C MET A 223 -15.64 -6.82 -5.40
N LEU A 224 -15.42 -5.93 -4.43
CA LEU A 224 -14.88 -6.30 -3.12
C LEU A 224 -16.03 -6.82 -2.23
N PRO A 225 -15.75 -7.61 -1.18
CA PRO A 225 -16.75 -7.97 -0.17
C PRO A 225 -17.36 -6.71 0.47
N THR A 226 -18.68 -6.71 0.68
CA THR A 226 -19.35 -5.70 1.52
C THR A 226 -19.14 -6.04 2.99
N ILE A 227 -18.56 -5.11 3.74
CA ILE A 227 -18.41 -5.18 5.19
C ILE A 227 -19.50 -4.31 5.82
N GLU A 228 -20.18 -4.88 6.79
CA GLU A 228 -21.25 -4.27 7.57
C GLU A 228 -20.85 -4.22 9.05
N LYS A 229 -21.62 -3.50 9.85
CA LYS A 229 -21.42 -3.44 11.30
C LYS A 229 -21.75 -4.80 11.94
N GLY A 230 -21.23 -5.06 13.14
CA GLY A 230 -21.49 -6.30 13.88
C GLY A 230 -22.92 -6.46 14.40
N ASP A 231 -23.69 -5.38 14.43
CA ASP A 231 -25.08 -5.30 14.89
C ASP A 231 -26.00 -4.94 13.69
N GLU A 232 -27.16 -5.59 13.59
CA GLU A 232 -28.16 -5.41 12.52
C GLU A 232 -28.64 -3.95 12.41
N LYS A 233 -28.79 -3.27 13.56
CA LYS A 233 -29.17 -1.85 13.59
C LYS A 233 -27.99 -0.91 13.33
N GLY A 234 -26.77 -1.40 13.52
CA GLY A 234 -25.55 -0.62 13.42
C GLY A 234 -25.32 0.35 14.58
N ASP A 235 -26.01 0.15 15.71
CA ASP A 235 -25.90 0.95 16.93
C ASP A 235 -24.77 0.40 17.83
N ASN A 236 -24.79 -0.92 18.08
CA ASN A 236 -23.99 -1.59 19.10
C ASN A 236 -22.86 -2.42 18.47
N TRP A 237 -21.93 -1.78 17.77
CA TRP A 237 -20.86 -2.48 17.04
C TRP A 237 -19.43 -2.12 17.49
N GLN A 238 -19.26 -1.08 18.30
CA GLN A 238 -17.95 -0.66 18.82
C GLN A 238 -18.02 -0.17 20.28
N MET A 239 -16.93 -0.33 21.03
CA MET A 239 -16.77 0.15 22.40
C MET A 239 -15.32 0.56 22.66
N LYS A 240 -15.09 1.56 23.53
CA LYS A 240 -13.77 2.05 23.94
C LYS A 240 -13.57 1.86 25.44
N GLU A 241 -12.35 1.52 25.85
CA GLU A 241 -11.88 1.49 27.24
C GLU A 241 -10.54 2.21 27.39
N GLU A 242 -10.24 2.73 28.59
CA GLU A 242 -9.03 3.50 28.90
C GLU A 242 -8.42 3.07 30.24
N PRO A 243 -7.08 3.11 30.42
CA PRO A 243 -6.06 3.67 29.53
C PRO A 243 -5.65 2.74 28.37
N GLY A 244 -4.64 3.11 27.58
CA GLY A 244 -4.07 2.23 26.55
C GLY A 244 -3.30 1.04 27.15
N ILE A 245 -3.20 -0.08 26.43
CA ILE A 245 -2.59 -1.31 26.98
C ILE A 245 -1.11 -1.14 27.38
N SER A 246 -0.41 -0.14 26.84
CA SER A 246 0.96 0.23 27.22
C SER A 246 1.08 0.64 28.70
N SER A 247 -0.01 1.08 29.34
CA SER A 247 -0.06 1.36 30.78
C SER A 247 0.04 0.10 31.66
N PHE A 248 -0.04 -1.10 31.06
CA PHE A 248 0.12 -2.39 31.74
C PHE A 248 1.51 -3.01 31.53
N ALA A 249 2.44 -2.30 30.87
CA ALA A 249 3.81 -2.77 30.60
C ALA A 249 4.58 -3.23 31.86
N SER A 250 4.36 -2.59 33.01
CA SER A 250 4.95 -2.95 34.31
C SER A 250 4.12 -3.96 35.11
N LYS A 251 2.91 -4.31 34.64
CA LYS A 251 1.93 -5.16 35.34
C LYS A 251 1.09 -6.02 34.37
N PRO A 252 1.68 -6.92 33.57
CA PRO A 252 0.98 -7.62 32.49
C PRO A 252 -0.24 -8.43 32.96
N ASP A 253 -0.18 -9.02 34.16
CA ASP A 253 -1.24 -9.88 34.69
C ASP A 253 -2.58 -9.12 34.94
N GLU A 254 -2.51 -7.80 35.12
CA GLU A 254 -3.70 -6.94 35.25
C GLU A 254 -4.40 -6.62 33.92
N ILE A 255 -3.81 -6.97 32.76
CA ILE A 255 -4.41 -6.68 31.44
C ILE A 255 -5.80 -7.29 31.28
N SER A 256 -6.08 -8.38 32.00
CA SER A 256 -7.38 -9.04 32.07
C SER A 256 -8.52 -8.11 32.52
N VAL A 257 -8.25 -7.14 33.40
CA VAL A 257 -9.22 -6.15 33.87
C VAL A 257 -9.65 -5.22 32.75
N HIS A 258 -8.69 -4.78 31.92
CA HIS A 258 -8.91 -3.88 30.78
C HIS A 258 -9.59 -4.57 29.60
N LEU A 259 -9.18 -5.81 29.29
CA LEU A 259 -9.71 -6.55 28.14
C LEU A 259 -11.13 -7.09 28.38
N LYS A 260 -11.49 -7.43 29.63
CA LYS A 260 -12.79 -8.03 29.95
C LYS A 260 -14.01 -7.26 29.42
N PRO A 261 -14.21 -5.95 29.66
CA PRO A 261 -15.36 -5.22 29.13
C PRO A 261 -15.43 -5.26 27.59
N LEU A 262 -14.30 -5.05 26.90
CA LEU A 262 -14.20 -5.12 25.44
C LEU A 262 -14.61 -6.49 24.89
N LEU A 263 -14.19 -7.57 25.56
CA LEU A 263 -14.45 -8.94 25.14
C LEU A 263 -15.88 -9.40 25.44
N GLU A 264 -16.44 -9.02 26.59
CA GLU A 264 -17.86 -9.25 26.91
C GLU A 264 -18.78 -8.44 25.98
N PHE A 265 -18.42 -7.20 25.62
CA PHE A 265 -19.13 -6.42 24.62
C PHE A 265 -19.23 -7.17 23.28
N ALA A 266 -18.09 -7.57 22.69
CA ALA A 266 -18.08 -8.28 21.41
C ALA A 266 -18.86 -9.61 21.47
N LYS A 267 -18.74 -10.34 22.58
CA LYS A 267 -19.44 -11.60 22.85
C LYS A 267 -20.96 -11.44 22.97
N ASN A 268 -21.44 -10.28 23.42
CA ASN A 268 -22.88 -9.97 23.49
C ASN A 268 -23.44 -9.48 22.15
N VAL A 269 -22.62 -8.85 21.30
CA VAL A 269 -23.01 -8.41 19.95
C VAL A 269 -23.13 -9.59 18.98
N ILE A 270 -22.19 -10.52 19.02
CA ILE A 270 -22.14 -11.66 18.08
C ILE A 270 -23.06 -12.79 18.57
N PRO A 271 -23.91 -13.40 17.71
CA PRO A 271 -24.70 -14.58 18.08
C PRO A 271 -23.84 -15.76 18.54
N SER A 272 -24.24 -16.44 19.61
CA SER A 272 -23.45 -17.52 20.25
C SER A 272 -23.07 -18.67 19.33
N SER A 273 -23.87 -18.96 18.31
CA SER A 273 -23.58 -19.98 17.28
C SER A 273 -22.43 -19.60 16.34
N LYS A 274 -22.04 -18.31 16.29
CA LYS A 274 -20.97 -17.78 15.42
C LYS A 274 -19.66 -17.54 16.17
N HIS A 275 -19.66 -17.50 17.51
CA HIS A 275 -18.48 -17.23 18.35
C HIS A 275 -17.25 -18.06 17.95
N ALA A 276 -17.40 -19.38 17.90
CA ALA A 276 -16.30 -20.32 17.57
C ALA A 276 -15.74 -20.18 16.14
N SER A 277 -16.48 -19.51 15.25
CA SER A 277 -16.04 -19.17 13.88
C SER A 277 -15.58 -17.73 13.70
N THR A 278 -15.67 -16.90 14.75
CA THR A 278 -15.35 -15.47 14.69
C THR A 278 -13.89 -15.23 15.05
N PRO A 279 -13.01 -14.83 14.12
CA PRO A 279 -11.64 -14.46 14.44
C PRO A 279 -11.60 -13.18 15.28
N ILE A 280 -10.72 -13.17 16.27
CA ILE A 280 -10.41 -11.98 17.08
C ILE A 280 -8.97 -11.53 16.89
N TYR A 281 -8.79 -10.25 16.56
CA TYR A 281 -7.49 -9.61 16.46
C TYR A 281 -7.36 -8.55 17.56
N LEU A 282 -6.22 -8.49 18.24
CA LEU A 282 -5.76 -7.32 18.98
C LEU A 282 -4.46 -6.85 18.35
N LEU A 283 -4.53 -5.65 17.78
CA LEU A 283 -3.48 -5.06 16.97
C LEU A 283 -3.04 -3.77 17.67
N ALA A 284 -1.87 -3.83 18.30
CA ALA A 284 -1.35 -2.76 19.12
C ALA A 284 -0.46 -1.82 18.31
N THR A 285 -0.61 -0.52 18.56
CA THR A 285 0.02 0.53 17.76
C THR A 285 1.13 1.25 18.53
N ALA A 286 1.37 2.54 18.25
CA ALA A 286 2.53 3.29 18.74
C ALA A 286 2.77 3.24 20.26
N GLY A 287 1.72 3.13 21.08
CA GLY A 287 1.87 2.97 22.54
C GLY A 287 2.72 1.74 22.92
N MET A 288 2.52 0.61 22.24
CA MET A 288 3.32 -0.60 22.46
C MET A 288 4.63 -0.62 21.66
N ARG A 289 4.87 0.35 20.77
CA ARG A 289 6.19 0.56 20.13
C ARG A 289 7.16 1.26 21.08
N LEU A 290 6.65 2.15 21.94
CA LEU A 290 7.43 2.96 22.90
C LEU A 290 7.86 2.22 24.18
N VAL A 291 7.28 1.05 24.50
CA VAL A 291 7.68 0.24 25.67
C VAL A 291 8.84 -0.72 25.31
N SER A 292 9.55 -1.21 26.33
CA SER A 292 10.65 -2.18 26.14
C SER A 292 10.16 -3.51 25.56
N GLU A 293 11.05 -4.23 24.88
CA GLU A 293 10.73 -5.51 24.21
C GLU A 293 10.19 -6.55 25.20
N ASP A 294 10.82 -6.73 26.36
CA ASP A 294 10.37 -7.69 27.37
C ASP A 294 8.94 -7.39 27.87
N ALA A 295 8.62 -6.12 28.09
CA ALA A 295 7.28 -5.69 28.50
C ALA A 295 6.26 -5.88 27.35
N ARG A 296 6.66 -5.59 26.11
CA ARG A 296 5.88 -5.83 24.89
C ARG A 296 5.55 -7.31 24.73
N ILE A 297 6.54 -8.19 24.85
CA ILE A 297 6.36 -9.65 24.82
C ILE A 297 5.45 -10.11 25.96
N ALA A 298 5.67 -9.63 27.20
CA ALA A 298 4.90 -10.05 28.36
C ALA A 298 3.41 -9.70 28.24
N VAL A 299 3.08 -8.45 27.86
CA VAL A 299 1.69 -8.00 27.67
C VAL A 299 1.01 -8.73 26.50
N MET A 300 1.69 -8.92 25.37
CA MET A 300 1.12 -9.65 24.22
C MET A 300 0.89 -11.15 24.52
N ARG A 301 1.81 -11.79 25.23
CA ARG A 301 1.67 -13.18 25.70
C ARG A 301 0.47 -13.34 26.62
N GLU A 302 0.35 -12.47 27.62
CA GLU A 302 -0.73 -12.55 28.62
C GLU A 302 -2.10 -12.20 28.01
N THR A 303 -2.13 -11.23 27.09
CA THR A 303 -3.30 -10.93 26.24
C THR A 303 -3.78 -12.19 25.49
N CYS A 304 -2.89 -12.91 24.80
CA CYS A 304 -3.28 -14.12 24.09
C CYS A 304 -3.74 -15.25 25.03
N ARG A 305 -3.08 -15.41 26.19
CA ARG A 305 -3.48 -16.39 27.22
C ARG A 305 -4.90 -16.10 27.69
N TYR A 306 -5.16 -14.88 28.15
CA TYR A 306 -6.46 -14.48 28.70
C TYR A 306 -7.60 -14.67 27.67
N VAL A 307 -7.41 -14.23 26.42
CA VAL A 307 -8.46 -14.38 25.40
C VAL A 307 -8.73 -15.85 25.07
N LYS A 308 -7.68 -16.69 24.92
CA LYS A 308 -7.85 -18.12 24.62
C LYS A 308 -8.39 -18.96 25.78
N GLU A 309 -8.20 -18.53 27.02
CA GLU A 309 -8.60 -19.27 28.23
C GLU A 309 -10.04 -18.96 28.65
N TYR A 310 -10.51 -17.73 28.38
CA TYR A 310 -11.82 -17.26 28.87
C TYR A 310 -12.86 -16.94 27.77
N TYR A 311 -12.48 -16.86 26.49
CA TYR A 311 -13.40 -16.45 25.41
C TYR A 311 -13.46 -17.44 24.23
N PRO A 312 -14.65 -17.70 23.67
CA PRO A 312 -14.87 -18.74 22.65
C PRO A 312 -14.50 -18.31 21.21
N PHE A 313 -13.62 -17.33 21.03
CA PHE A 313 -13.29 -16.77 19.71
C PHE A 313 -12.15 -17.50 19.00
N ALA A 314 -12.12 -17.42 17.67
CA ALA A 314 -11.15 -18.13 16.85
C ALA A 314 -9.77 -17.44 16.84
N VAL A 315 -8.73 -18.23 17.11
CA VAL A 315 -7.31 -17.84 17.09
C VAL A 315 -6.54 -18.84 16.22
N HIS A 316 -6.69 -18.72 14.90
CA HIS A 316 -6.14 -19.64 13.92
C HIS A 316 -4.71 -19.25 13.52
N GLY A 317 -3.82 -20.23 13.33
CA GLY A 317 -2.42 -19.96 12.99
C GLY A 317 -1.56 -19.37 14.13
N GLY A 318 -2.08 -19.31 15.36
CA GLY A 318 -1.32 -19.01 16.57
C GLY A 318 -1.41 -17.57 17.09
N CYS A 319 -0.90 -17.35 18.30
CA CYS A 319 -1.00 -16.06 19.00
C CYS A 319 -0.40 -14.90 18.19
N SER A 320 0.78 -15.08 17.59
CA SER A 320 1.52 -14.01 16.90
C SER A 320 0.82 -13.42 15.67
N ARG A 321 -0.17 -14.12 15.08
CA ARG A 321 -1.01 -13.58 13.99
C ARG A 321 -2.23 -12.80 14.50
N HIS A 322 -2.64 -13.04 15.75
CA HIS A 322 -3.87 -12.52 16.32
C HIS A 322 -3.65 -11.45 17.39
N PHE A 323 -2.57 -11.53 18.18
CA PHE A 323 -2.25 -10.64 19.30
C PHE A 323 -0.81 -10.15 19.11
N ARG A 324 -0.67 -8.94 18.58
CA ARG A 324 0.65 -8.43 18.17
C ARG A 324 0.71 -6.91 18.11
N VAL A 325 1.94 -6.39 18.18
CA VAL A 325 2.24 -5.02 17.75
C VAL A 325 2.40 -5.03 16.22
N ILE A 326 1.82 -4.04 15.55
CA ILE A 326 1.96 -3.82 14.09
C ILE A 326 2.95 -2.67 13.81
N SER A 327 3.58 -2.65 12.64
CA SER A 327 4.34 -1.46 12.18
C SER A 327 3.41 -0.25 12.01
N GLY A 328 3.98 0.97 11.98
CA GLY A 328 3.18 2.17 11.70
C GLY A 328 2.84 2.28 10.21
N GLU A 329 3.62 1.60 9.39
CA GLU A 329 3.47 1.40 7.96
C GLU A 329 2.26 0.52 7.65
N LEU A 330 2.11 -0.62 8.33
CA LEU A 330 0.92 -1.46 8.21
C LEU A 330 -0.34 -0.75 8.73
N GLU A 331 -0.23 0.00 9.83
CA GLU A 331 -1.31 0.86 10.37
C GLU A 331 -1.74 1.93 9.34
N GLY A 332 -0.78 2.60 8.68
CA GLY A 332 -1.02 3.57 7.61
C GLY A 332 -1.63 2.95 6.35
N ILE A 333 -1.18 1.76 5.93
CA ILE A 333 -1.77 1.03 4.79
C ILE A 333 -3.19 0.57 5.12
N TYR A 334 -3.44 0.05 6.31
CA TYR A 334 -4.79 -0.30 6.77
C TYR A 334 -5.74 0.92 6.74
N GLY A 335 -5.25 2.10 7.12
CA GLY A 335 -5.99 3.36 6.98
C GLY A 335 -6.24 3.77 5.52
N TRP A 336 -5.23 3.68 4.66
CA TRP A 336 -5.35 3.94 3.22
C TRP A 336 -6.35 3.00 2.53
N ILE A 337 -6.36 1.72 2.91
CA ILE A 337 -7.36 0.75 2.45
C ILE A 337 -8.76 1.15 2.93
N THR A 338 -8.89 1.56 4.19
CA THR A 338 -10.16 1.98 4.78
C THR A 338 -10.79 3.13 3.99
N VAL A 339 -10.05 4.21 3.75
CA VAL A 339 -10.60 5.38 3.05
C VAL A 339 -10.89 5.10 1.58
N ASN A 340 -10.05 4.32 0.89
CA ASN A 340 -10.28 3.97 -0.52
C ASN A 340 -11.38 2.93 -0.73
N TYR A 341 -11.63 2.08 0.27
CA TYR A 341 -12.81 1.22 0.31
C TYR A 341 -14.08 2.06 0.48
N LEU A 342 -14.15 2.90 1.52
CA LEU A 342 -15.35 3.70 1.84
C LEU A 342 -15.66 4.79 0.80
N LYS A 343 -14.64 5.41 0.18
CA LYS A 343 -14.82 6.36 -0.95
C LYS A 343 -14.92 5.68 -2.32
N ASN A 344 -14.96 4.34 -2.38
CA ASN A 344 -15.11 3.58 -3.63
C ASN A 344 -13.98 3.91 -4.65
N GLY A 345 -12.76 4.13 -4.16
CA GLY A 345 -11.55 4.43 -4.94
C GLY A 345 -10.95 3.19 -5.64
N PHE A 346 -11.24 1.98 -5.16
CA PHE A 346 -10.76 0.72 -5.76
C PHE A 346 -11.53 0.28 -7.01
N ASN A 347 -12.61 0.96 -7.38
CA ASN A 347 -13.41 0.55 -8.55
C ASN A 347 -12.70 0.89 -9.85
N ILE A 348 -12.24 -0.16 -10.53
CA ILE A 348 -11.92 -0.11 -11.96
C ILE A 348 -13.20 0.26 -12.72
N HIS A 349 -13.37 1.53 -13.08
CA HIS A 349 -14.32 1.87 -14.13
C HIS A 349 -13.85 1.20 -15.43
N ASN A 350 -14.79 0.59 -16.15
CA ASN A 350 -14.47 -0.17 -17.35
C ASN A 350 -13.77 0.72 -18.40
N ASP A 351 -12.85 0.11 -19.13
CA ASP A 351 -12.18 0.66 -20.32
C ASP A 351 -13.13 1.11 -21.45
N ALA A 352 -14.45 0.96 -21.27
CA ALA A 352 -15.51 1.36 -22.19
C ALA A 352 -15.66 2.89 -22.32
N ASP A 353 -15.35 3.68 -21.28
CA ASP A 353 -15.45 5.15 -21.32
C ASP A 353 -14.30 5.85 -22.09
N LYS A 354 -13.39 5.07 -22.70
CA LYS A 354 -12.30 5.56 -23.57
C LYS A 354 -12.77 6.38 -24.79
N ASN A 355 -14.06 6.39 -25.10
CA ASN A 355 -14.66 7.26 -26.12
C ASN A 355 -14.99 8.68 -25.63
N THR A 356 -14.75 9.02 -24.36
CA THR A 356 -14.77 10.42 -23.90
C THR A 356 -13.35 10.93 -23.69
N THR A 357 -13.01 12.08 -24.30
CA THR A 357 -11.69 12.72 -24.15
C THR A 357 -11.46 13.35 -22.78
N ASN A 358 -12.39 13.16 -21.84
CA ASN A 358 -12.37 13.68 -20.47
C ASN A 358 -12.65 12.58 -19.43
N ALA A 359 -12.32 11.31 -19.74
CA ALA A 359 -12.38 10.21 -18.79
C ALA A 359 -11.39 10.45 -17.63
N LYS A 360 -11.84 11.16 -16.57
CA LYS A 360 -11.07 11.38 -15.35
C LYS A 360 -10.68 10.02 -14.75
N VAL A 361 -9.40 9.67 -14.85
CA VAL A 361 -8.82 8.56 -14.09
C VAL A 361 -9.10 8.83 -12.61
N LYS A 362 -9.87 7.94 -11.97
CA LYS A 362 -10.06 8.01 -10.52
C LYS A 362 -8.76 7.56 -9.86
N HIS A 363 -7.98 8.54 -9.41
CA HIS A 363 -6.90 8.29 -8.47
C HIS A 363 -7.49 7.85 -7.13
N THR A 364 -6.73 7.03 -6.40
CA THR A 364 -7.00 6.71 -5.00
C THR A 364 -6.76 7.95 -4.13
N PHE A 365 -7.43 8.02 -2.98
CA PHE A 365 -7.23 9.06 -1.99
C PHE A 365 -5.96 8.76 -1.17
N GLY A 366 -5.21 9.80 -0.82
CA GLY A 366 -4.20 9.73 0.23
C GLY A 366 -4.86 9.63 1.61
N PHE A 367 -4.12 9.12 2.58
CA PHE A 367 -4.55 8.93 3.97
C PHE A 367 -3.57 9.61 4.92
N LEU A 368 -4.09 10.36 5.89
CA LEU A 368 -3.34 10.94 6.99
C LEU A 368 -3.99 10.56 8.32
N ASP A 369 -3.23 9.97 9.24
CA ASP A 369 -3.66 9.75 10.63
C ASP A 369 -2.82 10.61 11.57
N MET A 370 -3.43 11.14 12.62
CA MET A 370 -2.72 11.77 13.73
C MET A 370 -3.28 11.24 15.05
N GLY A 371 -2.63 10.19 15.55
CA GLY A 371 -2.91 9.59 16.84
C GLY A 371 -2.19 10.31 17.99
N GLY A 372 -2.24 9.71 19.18
CA GLY A 372 -1.59 10.25 20.37
C GLY A 372 -0.05 10.22 20.32
N ALA A 373 0.53 9.14 19.78
CA ALA A 373 1.98 8.90 19.83
C ALA A 373 2.69 8.89 18.45
N SER A 374 1.95 8.71 17.35
CA SER A 374 2.47 8.81 15.98
C SER A 374 1.50 9.54 15.06
N THR A 375 2.01 9.98 13.92
CA THR A 375 1.22 10.36 12.74
C THR A 375 1.71 9.56 11.53
N GLN A 376 0.81 9.23 10.61
CA GLN A 376 1.03 8.32 9.50
C GLN A 376 0.58 9.00 8.20
N ILE A 377 1.31 8.77 7.11
CA ILE A 377 0.94 9.18 5.76
C ILE A 377 1.02 7.98 4.83
N ALA A 378 -0.01 7.77 4.01
CA ALA A 378 -0.03 6.73 2.98
C ALA A 378 -0.72 7.23 1.70
N PHE A 379 -0.13 6.99 0.52
CA PHE A 379 -0.72 7.33 -0.78
C PHE A 379 -0.18 6.48 -1.93
N GLU A 380 -0.94 6.38 -3.01
CA GLU A 380 -0.46 5.84 -4.28
C GLU A 380 0.17 7.01 -5.08
N PRO A 381 1.49 6.99 -5.36
CA PRO A 381 2.13 8.04 -6.16
C PRO A 381 1.71 7.94 -7.64
N THR A 382 1.97 9.02 -8.40
CA THR A 382 1.74 9.02 -9.85
C THR A 382 2.54 7.90 -10.55
N ALA A 383 2.06 7.40 -11.68
CA ALA A 383 2.65 6.23 -12.34
C ALA A 383 4.14 6.39 -12.70
N ASP A 384 4.59 7.61 -12.98
CA ASP A 384 6.01 7.93 -13.25
C ASP A 384 6.87 7.97 -11.99
N MET A 385 6.32 8.41 -10.85
CA MET A 385 6.97 8.33 -9.54
C MET A 385 6.99 6.87 -9.05
N ALA A 386 5.91 6.11 -9.26
CA ALA A 386 5.77 4.69 -8.92
C ALA A 386 6.73 3.75 -9.69
N LEU A 387 7.28 4.24 -10.82
CA LEU A 387 8.30 3.58 -11.62
C LEU A 387 9.73 4.03 -11.26
N ARG A 388 9.92 5.29 -10.86
CA ARG A 388 11.24 5.83 -10.46
C ARG A 388 11.65 5.39 -9.05
N HIS A 389 10.72 5.47 -8.11
CA HIS A 389 10.92 5.21 -6.68
C HIS A 389 10.30 3.85 -6.33
N SER A 390 10.61 2.79 -7.09
CA SER A 390 9.89 1.50 -6.98
C SER A 390 10.11 0.75 -5.67
N ASP A 391 11.18 1.12 -4.96
CA ASP A 391 11.74 0.38 -3.84
C ASP A 391 11.32 1.02 -2.50
N ASP A 392 10.91 2.30 -2.52
CA ASP A 392 10.23 3.04 -1.45
C ASP A 392 8.74 2.68 -1.30
N LEU A 393 8.23 1.73 -2.09
CA LEU A 393 6.79 1.47 -2.24
C LEU A 393 6.39 0.08 -1.79
N THR A 394 5.54 0.04 -0.77
CA THR A 394 4.95 -1.20 -0.29
C THR A 394 3.96 -1.76 -1.31
N LYS A 395 4.11 -3.04 -1.64
CA LYS A 395 3.24 -3.77 -2.56
C LYS A 395 2.07 -4.36 -1.76
N LEU A 396 0.87 -3.92 -2.10
CA LEU A 396 -0.38 -4.34 -1.46
C LEU A 396 -1.21 -5.13 -2.46
N LYS A 397 -1.64 -6.34 -2.08
CA LYS A 397 -2.62 -7.12 -2.84
C LYS A 397 -4.04 -6.97 -2.28
N LEU A 398 -5.01 -6.76 -3.17
CA LEU A 398 -6.44 -6.90 -2.88
C LEU A 398 -7.04 -7.93 -3.85
N ARG A 399 -7.99 -8.75 -3.38
CA ARG A 399 -8.61 -9.81 -4.19
C ARG A 399 -10.13 -9.58 -4.26
N PHE A 400 -10.65 -9.45 -5.48
CA PHE A 400 -12.10 -9.31 -5.71
C PHE A 400 -12.83 -10.65 -5.49
N LEU A 401 -14.15 -10.61 -5.34
CA LEU A 401 -15.03 -11.80 -5.30
C LEU A 401 -14.86 -12.71 -6.53
N GLY A 402 -14.42 -12.19 -7.68
CA GLY A 402 -14.04 -13.01 -8.84
C GLY A 402 -12.79 -13.89 -8.65
N GLY A 403 -12.02 -13.68 -7.57
CA GLY A 403 -10.71 -14.29 -7.34
C GLY A 403 -9.55 -13.55 -8.05
N LYS A 404 -9.85 -12.49 -8.82
CA LYS A 404 -8.83 -11.64 -9.46
C LYS A 404 -8.10 -10.82 -8.39
N GLU A 405 -6.77 -10.86 -8.43
CA GLU A 405 -5.92 -9.98 -7.61
C GLU A 405 -5.63 -8.66 -8.35
N LEU A 406 -5.63 -7.55 -7.60
CA LEU A 406 -4.95 -6.30 -7.96
C LEU A 406 -3.72 -6.14 -7.08
N THR A 407 -2.70 -5.46 -7.60
CA THR A 407 -1.51 -5.06 -6.84
C THR A 407 -1.36 -3.55 -6.92
N TYR A 408 -1.46 -2.88 -5.78
CA TYR A 408 -1.19 -1.45 -5.61
C TYR A 408 0.25 -1.24 -5.15
N ARG A 409 0.80 -0.06 -5.46
CA ARG A 409 2.09 0.42 -4.94
C ARG A 409 1.83 1.64 -4.08
N VAL A 410 1.94 1.48 -2.77
CA VAL A 410 1.59 2.52 -1.80
C VAL A 410 2.87 3.01 -1.14
N PHE A 411 3.14 4.31 -1.23
CA PHE A 411 4.10 4.94 -0.33
C PHE A 411 3.46 5.03 1.04
N VAL A 412 4.17 4.63 2.08
CA VAL A 412 3.75 4.82 3.46
C VAL A 412 4.94 5.14 4.35
N THR A 413 4.75 6.00 5.33
CA THR A 413 5.71 6.19 6.42
C THR A 413 5.02 6.62 7.71
N THR A 414 5.69 6.39 8.85
CA THR A 414 5.20 6.70 10.19
C THR A 414 6.18 7.59 10.94
N PHE A 415 5.65 8.63 11.60
CA PHE A 415 6.43 9.54 12.42
C PHE A 415 6.14 9.26 13.90
N LEU A 416 6.88 8.31 14.47
CA LEU A 416 6.80 7.98 15.91
C LEU A 416 7.38 9.14 16.73
N GLY A 417 6.66 9.59 17.77
CA GLY A 417 7.02 10.79 18.54
C GLY A 417 6.47 12.10 17.98
N PHE A 418 5.57 12.04 16.98
CA PHE A 418 4.93 13.19 16.32
C PHE A 418 3.39 13.17 16.39
N GLY A 419 2.79 12.17 17.05
CA GLY A 419 1.39 12.25 17.47
C GLY A 419 1.17 13.34 18.53
N VAL A 420 -0.07 13.81 18.72
CA VAL A 420 -0.36 15.04 19.49
C VAL A 420 0.17 15.04 20.93
N ASN A 421 0.17 13.89 21.62
CA ASN A 421 0.60 13.81 23.02
C ASN A 421 2.13 13.75 23.14
N GLU A 422 2.80 13.06 22.21
CA GLU A 422 4.27 13.05 22.16
C GLU A 422 4.85 14.39 21.69
N ALA A 423 4.19 15.05 20.74
CA ALA A 423 4.49 16.43 20.39
C ALA A 423 4.30 17.37 21.60
N ARG A 424 3.23 17.17 22.39
CA ARG A 424 2.98 17.94 23.63
C ARG A 424 4.09 17.73 24.65
N ARG A 425 4.50 16.49 24.89
CA ARG A 425 5.61 16.14 25.80
C ARG A 425 6.91 16.83 25.36
N ARG A 426 7.29 16.69 24.09
CA ARG A 426 8.50 17.32 23.51
C ARG A 426 8.48 18.84 23.58
N HIS A 427 7.32 19.48 23.41
CA HIS A 427 7.14 20.93 23.58
C HIS A 427 7.38 21.38 25.03
N LEU A 428 6.80 20.68 26.01
CA LEU A 428 7.01 21.00 27.43
C LEU A 428 8.48 20.83 27.84
N GLU A 429 9.17 19.82 27.31
CA GLU A 429 10.61 19.60 27.50
C GLU A 429 11.45 20.73 26.87
N ALA A 430 11.07 21.24 25.69
CA ALA A 430 11.70 22.39 25.07
C ALA A 430 11.50 23.68 25.88
N LEU A 431 10.28 23.94 26.37
CA LEU A 431 9.98 25.08 27.25
C LEU A 431 10.80 25.03 28.55
N MET A 432 10.89 23.87 29.20
CA MET A 432 11.72 23.69 30.40
C MET A 432 13.21 23.93 30.12
N THR A 433 13.71 23.46 28.97
CA THR A 433 15.10 23.63 28.56
C THR A 433 15.46 25.10 28.32
N GLU A 434 14.59 25.83 27.61
CA GLU A 434 14.79 27.26 27.35
C GLU A 434 14.63 28.09 28.64
N TYR A 435 13.70 27.71 29.53
CA TYR A 435 13.55 28.33 30.86
C TYR A 435 14.82 28.18 31.70
N LYS A 436 15.39 26.96 31.80
CA LYS A 436 16.69 26.69 32.47
C LYS A 436 17.80 27.55 31.91
N LYS A 437 17.92 27.61 30.58
CA LYS A 437 18.93 28.40 29.85
C LYS A 437 18.84 29.90 30.16
N HIS A 438 17.65 30.42 30.43
CA HIS A 438 17.45 31.83 30.83
C HIS A 438 17.57 32.11 32.35
N ASN A 439 17.30 31.13 33.23
CA ASN A 439 17.17 31.35 34.67
C ASN A 439 18.23 30.64 35.54
N GLY A 440 19.05 29.75 34.97
CA GLY A 440 20.01 28.90 35.67
C GLY A 440 19.52 27.46 35.85
N ASP A 441 20.46 26.52 35.91
CA ASP A 441 20.18 25.08 35.84
C ASP A 441 19.84 24.41 37.19
N THR A 442 19.27 25.16 38.14
CA THR A 442 18.86 24.67 39.48
C THR A 442 17.60 23.80 39.47
N LEU A 443 17.23 23.26 38.31
CA LEU A 443 16.00 22.49 38.05
C LEU A 443 16.31 21.05 37.69
N THR A 444 16.51 20.19 38.68
CA THR A 444 16.56 18.73 38.49
C THR A 444 15.16 18.17 38.29
N LEU A 445 14.89 17.63 37.09
CA LEU A 445 13.70 16.82 36.85
C LEU A 445 13.89 15.41 37.42
N PRO A 446 12.90 14.82 38.12
CA PRO A 446 12.94 13.42 38.51
C PRO A 446 12.79 12.53 37.26
N SER A 447 13.91 11.99 36.78
CA SER A 447 13.97 11.09 35.63
C SER A 447 13.51 9.67 36.03
N SER A 448 12.26 9.35 35.67
CA SER A 448 11.57 8.08 35.97
C SER A 448 11.14 7.90 37.44
N LEU A 449 10.15 7.03 37.66
CA LEU A 449 9.74 6.61 39.00
C LEU A 449 10.72 5.59 39.57
N SER A 450 11.71 6.06 40.33
CA SER A 450 12.55 5.21 41.17
C SER A 450 12.81 5.86 42.54
N ASN A 451 12.10 5.36 43.55
CA ASN A 451 12.40 5.47 44.99
C ASN A 451 12.87 6.85 45.51
N ALA A 452 11.94 7.80 45.65
CA ALA A 452 12.18 9.00 46.45
C ALA A 452 12.08 8.69 47.95
N THR A 453 13.22 8.65 48.65
CA THR A 453 13.29 8.54 50.13
C THR A 453 13.97 9.71 50.83
N ASP A 454 14.82 10.47 50.12
CA ASP A 454 15.58 11.58 50.71
C ASP A 454 14.89 12.93 50.43
N ALA A 455 14.15 13.42 51.43
CA ALA A 455 13.50 14.72 51.37
C ALA A 455 14.52 15.85 51.59
N VAL A 456 14.95 16.49 50.50
CA VAL A 456 15.73 17.74 50.57
C VAL A 456 14.78 18.89 50.94
N GLU A 457 15.00 19.51 52.09
CA GLU A 457 14.27 20.71 52.52
C GLU A 457 14.67 21.93 51.67
N THR A 458 14.05 22.09 50.50
CA THR A 458 14.13 23.31 49.70
C THR A 458 13.21 24.40 50.27
N GLU A 459 13.64 25.67 50.23
CA GLU A 459 12.89 26.80 50.82
C GLU A 459 11.43 26.88 50.37
N ALA A 460 10.55 27.22 51.33
CA ALA A 460 9.12 27.10 51.17
C ALA A 460 8.51 28.08 50.13
N GLY A 461 7.87 27.51 49.11
CA GLY A 461 6.69 28.12 48.48
C GLY A 461 6.86 28.83 47.13
N LYS A 462 8.07 28.93 46.56
CA LYS A 462 8.25 29.58 45.25
C LYS A 462 7.97 28.63 44.07
N SER A 463 6.69 28.49 43.72
CA SER A 463 6.26 27.87 42.46
C SER A 463 6.83 28.62 41.25
N ILE A 464 7.28 27.90 40.23
CA ILE A 464 7.83 28.45 38.99
C ILE A 464 6.71 28.60 37.96
N ALA A 465 6.51 29.81 37.46
CA ALA A 465 5.58 30.07 36.36
C ALA A 465 6.33 30.12 35.02
N ILE A 466 6.00 29.23 34.10
CA ILE A 466 6.51 29.21 32.72
C ILE A 466 5.41 29.74 31.79
N PRO A 467 5.60 30.88 31.11
CA PRO A 467 4.68 31.34 30.07
C PRO A 467 4.60 30.33 28.93
N GLU A 468 3.38 30.03 28.49
CA GLU A 468 3.09 29.00 27.50
C GLU A 468 2.12 29.55 26.44
N PRO A 469 2.60 29.87 25.22
CA PRO A 469 1.74 30.43 24.17
C PRO A 469 0.75 29.41 23.59
N CYS A 470 0.97 28.10 23.79
CA CYS A 470 0.11 27.05 23.25
C CYS A 470 -1.08 26.67 24.15
N LEU A 471 -1.35 27.45 25.22
CA LEU A 471 -2.52 27.29 26.09
C LEU A 471 -3.40 28.57 26.06
N PRO A 472 -4.73 28.45 26.24
CA PRO A 472 -5.64 29.59 26.31
C PRO A 472 -5.26 30.62 27.40
N LEU A 473 -5.60 31.89 27.15
CA LEU A 473 -5.20 33.02 28.01
C LEU A 473 -5.66 32.84 29.47
N GLY A 474 -4.69 32.83 30.39
CA GLY A 474 -4.93 32.75 31.84
C GLY A 474 -5.19 31.35 32.39
N LEU A 475 -5.20 30.30 31.57
CA LEU A 475 -5.15 28.92 32.05
C LEU A 475 -3.85 28.68 32.83
N GLN A 476 -3.91 27.92 33.92
CA GLN A 476 -2.76 27.50 34.71
C GLN A 476 -2.77 25.97 34.84
N LEU A 477 -1.73 25.31 34.34
CA LEU A 477 -1.54 23.87 34.47
C LEU A 477 -0.36 23.58 35.42
N PRO A 478 -0.62 23.33 36.72
CA PRO A 478 0.40 22.92 37.67
C PRO A 478 0.87 21.49 37.40
N THR A 479 2.14 21.20 37.68
CA THR A 479 2.74 19.88 37.58
C THR A 479 3.36 19.44 38.90
N SER A 480 3.41 18.13 39.13
CA SER A 480 3.90 17.51 40.37
C SER A 480 5.44 17.47 40.48
N THR A 481 6.14 18.47 39.92
CA THR A 481 7.60 18.58 40.02
C THR A 481 8.04 19.14 41.38
N ILE A 482 9.32 18.99 41.70
CA ILE A 482 9.96 19.64 42.85
C ILE A 482 11.16 20.45 42.31
N PRO A 483 11.15 21.79 42.40
CA PRO A 483 10.03 22.65 42.84
C PRO A 483 8.81 22.55 41.90
N PRO A 484 7.60 22.93 42.36
CA PRO A 484 6.40 22.94 41.52
C PRO A 484 6.54 23.89 40.33
N ILE A 485 6.15 23.43 39.14
CA ILE A 485 6.09 24.22 37.91
C ILE A 485 4.62 24.38 37.51
N SER A 486 4.22 25.59 37.11
CA SER A 486 2.94 25.89 36.49
C SER A 486 3.17 26.44 35.08
N TYR A 487 2.50 25.85 34.09
CA TYR A 487 2.43 26.42 32.74
C TYR A 487 1.26 27.39 32.67
N ASN A 488 1.56 28.65 32.36
CA ASN A 488 0.59 29.74 32.38
C ASN A 488 0.31 30.19 30.94
N GLY A 489 -0.92 29.96 30.47
CA GLY A 489 -1.33 30.23 29.10
C GLY A 489 -1.36 31.71 28.76
N THR A 490 -0.70 32.11 27.67
CA THR A 490 -0.71 33.51 27.19
C THR A 490 -1.67 33.73 26.02
N GLY A 491 -2.20 32.66 25.40
CA GLY A 491 -3.10 32.75 24.24
C GLY A 491 -2.43 33.20 22.93
N GLU A 492 -1.11 33.42 22.92
CA GLU A 492 -0.36 33.94 21.77
C GLU A 492 -0.18 32.90 20.65
N PHE A 493 -1.23 32.70 19.85
CA PHE A 493 -1.25 31.61 18.86
C PHE A 493 -0.10 31.64 17.83
N GLN A 494 0.31 32.84 17.38
CA GLN A 494 1.45 33.00 16.46
C GLN A 494 2.81 32.66 17.11
N THR A 495 2.96 32.97 18.41
CA THR A 495 4.11 32.53 19.21
C THR A 495 4.09 31.00 19.40
N CYS A 496 2.91 30.39 19.53
CA CYS A 496 2.76 28.92 19.57
C CYS A 496 3.20 28.26 18.24
N LEU A 497 2.65 28.70 17.10
CA LEU A 497 3.01 28.17 15.77
C LEU A 497 4.53 28.18 15.54
N SER A 498 5.19 29.31 15.82
CA SER A 498 6.63 29.46 15.65
C SER A 498 7.44 28.63 16.66
N THR A 499 6.99 28.49 17.90
CA THR A 499 7.66 27.67 18.94
C THR A 499 7.57 26.16 18.63
N LEU A 500 6.49 25.70 18.00
CA LEU A 500 6.32 24.29 17.61
C LEU A 500 7.07 23.90 16.33
N LEU A 501 7.45 24.86 15.48
CA LEU A 501 8.06 24.60 14.18
C LEU A 501 9.36 23.75 14.24
N PRO A 502 10.29 23.95 15.20
CA PRO A 502 11.48 23.12 15.32
C PRO A 502 11.21 21.63 15.60
N LEU A 503 10.07 21.31 16.23
CA LEU A 503 9.72 19.92 16.58
C LEU A 503 9.46 19.04 15.35
N LEU A 504 9.25 19.63 14.17
CA LEU A 504 9.20 18.91 12.89
C LEU A 504 10.56 18.34 12.45
N ASN A 505 11.69 18.73 13.07
CA ASN A 505 13.03 18.27 12.72
C ASN A 505 13.39 18.51 11.22
N LYS A 506 12.87 19.59 10.59
CA LYS A 506 13.10 19.95 9.17
C LYS A 506 14.57 20.25 8.81
N SER A 507 15.46 20.30 9.79
CA SER A 507 16.91 20.48 9.63
C SER A 507 17.70 19.18 9.48
N LEU A 508 17.07 18.01 9.61
CA LEU A 508 17.73 16.73 9.36
C LEU A 508 18.06 16.55 7.87
N PRO A 509 19.19 15.92 7.51
CA PRO A 509 19.54 15.66 6.12
C PRO A 509 18.46 14.87 5.37
N CYS A 510 18.11 15.34 4.18
CA CYS A 510 17.24 14.65 3.24
C CYS A 510 18.09 13.75 2.32
N PRO A 511 17.95 12.41 2.34
CA PRO A 511 18.78 11.53 1.51
C PRO A 511 18.49 11.67 0.01
N GLU A 512 17.22 11.83 -0.36
CA GLU A 512 16.77 12.06 -1.73
C GLU A 512 15.57 13.02 -1.73
N MET A 513 15.55 13.98 -2.66
CA MET A 513 14.49 14.99 -2.74
C MET A 513 13.30 14.51 -3.58
N PRO A 514 12.04 14.86 -3.21
CA PRO A 514 11.67 15.68 -2.05
C PRO A 514 11.60 14.88 -0.75
N CYS A 515 11.79 15.55 0.38
CA CYS A 515 11.51 15.01 1.71
C CYS A 515 10.31 15.72 2.35
N LEU A 516 9.63 14.97 3.21
CA LEU A 516 8.74 15.47 4.25
C LEU A 516 9.57 15.99 5.44
N PHE A 517 8.91 16.25 6.56
CA PHE A 517 9.58 16.51 7.84
C PHE A 517 10.41 15.32 8.35
N ASN A 518 11.24 15.57 9.37
CA ASN A 518 12.16 14.59 9.97
C ASN A 518 13.13 13.91 8.97
N GLY A 519 13.41 14.53 7.81
CA GLY A 519 14.37 14.04 6.80
C GLY A 519 13.88 12.85 5.97
N VAL A 520 12.59 12.51 6.01
CA VAL A 520 12.04 11.32 5.34
C VAL A 520 11.74 11.61 3.86
N HIS A 521 12.37 10.87 2.94
CA HIS A 521 12.05 10.93 1.51
C HIS A 521 10.59 10.54 1.26
N ALA A 522 9.93 11.19 0.30
CA ALA A 522 8.64 10.75 -0.20
C ALA A 522 8.51 10.99 -1.72
N PRO A 523 8.00 10.04 -2.50
CA PRO A 523 7.79 10.17 -3.94
C PRO A 523 6.51 10.97 -4.27
N ILE A 524 6.32 12.11 -3.59
CA ILE A 524 5.15 12.99 -3.74
C ILE A 524 5.31 13.90 -4.96
N SER A 525 4.28 13.96 -5.81
CA SER A 525 4.20 14.88 -6.95
C SER A 525 2.75 15.19 -7.33
N GLY A 526 2.51 16.37 -7.91
CA GLY A 526 1.18 16.80 -8.33
C GLY A 526 0.22 17.06 -7.16
N ALA A 527 -1.08 17.13 -7.48
CA ALA A 527 -2.15 17.35 -6.50
C ALA A 527 -2.75 16.01 -6.05
N LEU A 528 -2.25 15.47 -4.94
CA LEU A 528 -2.83 14.33 -4.25
C LEU A 528 -3.89 14.80 -3.24
N HIS A 529 -5.11 14.27 -3.31
CA HIS A 529 -6.16 14.58 -2.34
C HIS A 529 -6.03 13.65 -1.12
N PHE A 530 -5.73 14.21 0.05
CA PHE A 530 -5.61 13.49 1.32
C PHE A 530 -6.88 13.54 2.18
N LEU A 531 -7.16 12.44 2.87
CA LEU A 531 -8.22 12.31 3.87
C LEU A 531 -7.60 12.14 5.25
N GLY A 532 -7.85 13.09 6.15
CA GLY A 532 -7.29 13.16 7.50
C GLY A 532 -8.25 12.65 8.58
N VAL A 533 -7.81 11.67 9.36
CA VAL A 533 -8.61 11.06 10.46
C VAL A 533 -8.06 11.44 11.84
N SER A 534 -8.70 10.91 12.89
CA SER A 534 -8.28 11.12 14.29
C SER A 534 -8.21 12.62 14.65
N GLU A 535 -7.09 13.12 15.19
CA GLU A 535 -7.01 14.51 15.65
C GLU A 535 -7.12 15.54 14.52
N TYR A 536 -6.89 15.17 13.25
CA TYR A 536 -7.23 16.03 12.10
C TYR A 536 -8.71 16.38 12.04
N TRP A 537 -9.59 15.46 12.46
CA TRP A 537 -11.03 15.73 12.62
C TRP A 537 -11.33 16.33 13.99
N TYR A 538 -10.87 15.74 15.08
CA TYR A 538 -11.30 16.19 16.41
C TYR A 538 -10.90 17.66 16.67
N THR A 539 -9.73 18.09 16.20
CA THR A 539 -9.28 19.48 16.36
C THR A 539 -9.99 20.44 15.39
N SER A 540 -10.38 20.02 14.18
CA SER A 540 -11.15 20.88 13.26
C SER A 540 -12.64 20.98 13.65
N SER A 541 -13.23 19.87 14.08
CA SER A 541 -14.67 19.73 14.27
C SER A 541 -15.14 20.00 15.70
N ASP A 542 -14.48 19.48 16.74
CA ASP A 542 -15.05 19.46 18.11
C ASP A 542 -15.33 20.88 18.65
N VAL A 543 -14.44 21.84 18.34
CA VAL A 543 -14.48 23.21 18.87
C VAL A 543 -14.91 24.26 17.83
N TYR A 544 -14.59 24.06 16.55
CA TYR A 544 -14.85 25.05 15.50
C TYR A 544 -15.96 24.65 14.51
N GLY A 545 -16.34 23.37 14.45
CA GLY A 545 -17.28 22.86 13.44
C GLY A 545 -16.73 22.83 12.02
N LEU A 546 -15.40 22.82 11.86
CA LEU A 546 -14.69 22.90 10.56
C LEU A 546 -14.24 21.51 10.06
N GLY A 547 -15.00 20.46 10.38
CA GLY A 547 -14.83 19.13 9.81
C GLY A 547 -15.20 19.10 8.31
N GLY A 548 -14.66 18.13 7.57
CA GLY A 548 -14.84 18.03 6.12
C GLY A 548 -13.76 18.77 5.33
N ALA A 549 -14.13 19.35 4.19
CA ALA A 549 -13.22 20.03 3.27
C ALA A 549 -12.47 21.19 3.96
N TYR A 550 -11.14 21.11 3.96
CA TYR A 550 -10.30 22.02 4.72
C TYR A 550 -10.22 23.41 4.09
N ASN A 551 -10.17 24.41 4.95
CA ASN A 551 -9.90 25.81 4.62
C ASN A 551 -8.93 26.38 5.67
N HIS A 552 -7.68 26.60 5.27
CA HIS A 552 -6.59 27.09 6.12
C HIS A 552 -6.95 28.43 6.78
N SER A 553 -7.52 29.36 6.03
CA SER A 553 -7.80 30.73 6.46
C SER A 553 -8.88 30.80 7.54
N LEU A 554 -9.91 29.96 7.41
CA LEU A 554 -11.01 29.83 8.37
C LEU A 554 -10.57 29.02 9.60
N PHE A 555 -9.74 27.98 9.44
CA PHE A 555 -9.21 27.20 10.57
C PHE A 555 -8.24 28.02 11.42
N LEU A 556 -7.29 28.73 10.78
CA LEU A 556 -6.35 29.65 11.43
C LEU A 556 -7.09 30.74 12.20
N SER A 557 -7.95 31.51 11.54
CA SER A 557 -8.64 32.64 12.17
C SER A 557 -9.73 32.24 13.16
N SER A 558 -10.22 30.99 13.15
CA SER A 558 -11.07 30.44 14.22
C SER A 558 -10.24 30.04 15.43
N THR A 559 -9.05 29.48 15.20
CA THR A 559 -8.12 29.10 16.26
C THR A 559 -7.57 30.31 17.00
N GLU A 560 -7.12 31.35 16.30
CA GLU A 560 -6.63 32.60 16.90
C GLU A 560 -7.66 33.23 17.84
N LYS A 561 -8.93 33.29 17.41
CA LYS A 561 -10.04 33.82 18.22
C LYS A 561 -10.22 33.01 19.51
N PHE A 562 -10.24 31.68 19.42
CA PHE A 562 -10.40 30.80 20.59
C PHE A 562 -9.22 30.93 21.56
N CYS A 563 -7.98 31.00 21.07
CA CYS A 563 -6.80 31.09 21.94
C CYS A 563 -6.67 32.44 22.63
N ALA A 564 -7.18 33.52 22.04
CA ALA A 564 -7.28 34.84 22.64
C ALA A 564 -8.39 34.97 23.70
N GLN A 565 -9.36 34.03 23.76
CA GLN A 565 -10.36 34.01 24.84
C GLN A 565 -9.72 33.64 26.18
N SER A 566 -10.23 34.24 27.26
CA SER A 566 -9.78 33.87 28.60
C SER A 566 -10.26 32.47 28.98
N TRP A 567 -9.48 31.73 29.77
CA TRP A 567 -9.91 30.40 30.22
C TRP A 567 -11.24 30.42 30.99
N ALA A 568 -11.50 31.48 31.77
CA ALA A 568 -12.77 31.67 32.47
C ALA A 568 -13.97 31.82 31.52
N GLU A 569 -13.78 32.53 30.41
CA GLU A 569 -14.79 32.66 29.34
C GLU A 569 -15.01 31.32 28.63
N ILE A 570 -13.94 30.57 28.34
CA ILE A 570 -14.01 29.24 27.73
C ILE A 570 -14.78 28.27 28.65
N THR A 571 -14.50 28.25 29.96
CA THR A 571 -15.26 27.42 30.92
C THR A 571 -16.73 27.84 31.00
N GLN A 572 -17.02 29.14 31.01
CA GLN A 572 -18.41 29.63 31.01
C GLN A 572 -19.17 29.25 29.73
N LEU A 573 -18.51 29.31 28.57
CA LEU A 573 -19.08 28.87 27.30
C LEU A 573 -19.31 27.35 27.28
N HIS A 574 -18.44 26.56 27.90
CA HIS A 574 -18.63 25.11 28.06
C HIS A 574 -19.83 24.78 28.95
N GLU A 575 -19.98 25.44 30.10
CA GLU A 575 -21.17 25.33 30.98
C GLU A 575 -22.48 25.69 30.24
N LEU A 576 -22.43 26.72 29.39
CA LEU A 576 -23.53 27.14 28.51
C LEU A 576 -23.71 26.22 27.28
N LYS A 577 -23.01 25.09 27.21
CA LYS A 577 -23.06 24.06 26.15
C LYS A 577 -22.74 24.60 24.75
N LYS A 578 -21.82 25.56 24.65
CA LYS A 578 -21.33 26.12 23.37
C LYS A 578 -20.76 25.06 22.43
N TRP A 579 -20.21 23.97 22.97
CA TRP A 579 -19.63 22.84 22.25
C TRP A 579 -20.30 21.51 22.68
N PRO A 580 -21.45 21.13 22.10
CA PRO A 580 -22.24 19.98 22.57
C PRO A 580 -21.55 18.61 22.50
N SER A 581 -20.56 18.47 21.60
CA SER A 581 -19.71 17.30 21.42
C SER A 581 -18.57 17.19 22.46
N VAL A 582 -18.27 18.27 23.18
CA VAL A 582 -17.15 18.32 24.13
C VAL A 582 -17.68 18.06 25.53
N HIS A 583 -17.45 16.86 26.05
CA HIS A 583 -17.93 16.47 27.38
C HIS A 583 -16.95 16.80 28.51
N ASP A 584 -15.67 16.93 28.20
CA ASP A 584 -14.59 17.20 29.17
C ASP A 584 -13.83 18.48 28.79
N LEU A 585 -13.42 19.25 29.80
CA LEU A 585 -12.59 20.45 29.64
C LEU A 585 -11.21 20.10 29.06
N ASP A 586 -10.68 18.88 29.27
CA ASP A 586 -9.37 18.45 28.76
C ASP A 586 -9.22 18.57 27.23
N ARG A 587 -10.31 18.44 26.46
CA ARG A 587 -10.30 18.71 25.01
C ARG A 587 -10.08 20.19 24.70
N LEU A 588 -10.66 21.10 25.49
CA LEU A 588 -10.50 22.56 25.35
C LEU A 588 -9.11 23.02 25.84
N THR A 589 -8.63 22.46 26.96
CA THR A 589 -7.33 22.74 27.59
C THR A 589 -6.17 22.73 26.60
N LEU A 590 -6.12 21.74 25.70
CA LEU A 590 -5.03 21.56 24.73
C LEU A 590 -5.40 21.94 23.29
N GLN A 591 -6.58 22.51 23.05
CA GLN A 591 -7.06 22.80 21.69
C GLN A 591 -6.11 23.73 20.92
N CYS A 592 -5.59 24.79 21.56
CA CYS A 592 -4.63 25.71 20.94
C CYS A 592 -3.35 25.01 20.48
N PHE A 593 -2.71 24.23 21.36
CA PHE A 593 -1.56 23.40 21.03
C PHE A 593 -1.84 22.47 19.84
N LYS A 594 -2.99 21.77 19.85
CA LYS A 594 -3.35 20.80 18.81
C LYS A 594 -3.58 21.46 17.45
N SER A 595 -4.27 22.58 17.40
CA SER A 595 -4.49 23.34 16.16
C SER A 595 -3.19 23.87 15.56
N ALA A 596 -2.28 24.38 16.41
CA ALA A 596 -0.95 24.81 15.95
C ALA A 596 -0.09 23.64 15.45
N TRP A 597 -0.17 22.48 16.12
CA TRP A 597 0.53 21.27 15.68
C TRP A 597 0.03 20.78 14.33
N ILE A 598 -1.28 20.73 14.11
CA ILE A 598 -1.89 20.32 12.83
C ILE A 598 -1.54 21.30 11.70
N LEU A 599 -1.60 22.62 11.93
CA LEU A 599 -1.16 23.62 10.94
C LEU A 599 0.30 23.43 10.53
N ASN A 600 1.18 23.19 11.51
CA ASN A 600 2.60 22.92 11.24
C ASN A 600 2.80 21.60 10.51
N VAL A 601 2.16 20.49 10.94
CA VAL A 601 2.32 19.19 10.27
C VAL A 601 1.78 19.22 8.83
N LEU A 602 0.60 19.79 8.58
CA LEU A 602 0.03 19.87 7.23
C LEU A 602 0.89 20.74 6.29
N HIS A 603 1.11 22.00 6.66
CA HIS A 603 1.68 22.98 5.72
C HIS A 603 3.20 23.02 5.75
N GLU A 604 3.81 22.96 6.93
CA GLU A 604 5.26 22.99 7.06
C GLU A 604 5.89 21.59 7.03
N GLY A 605 5.18 20.55 7.48
CA GLY A 605 5.69 19.20 7.53
C GLY A 605 5.47 18.40 6.25
N LEU A 606 4.22 18.37 5.77
CA LEU A 606 3.80 17.58 4.61
C LEU A 606 3.74 18.39 3.31
N GLY A 607 3.88 19.72 3.38
CA GLY A 607 3.83 20.60 2.21
C GLY A 607 2.44 20.74 1.58
N VAL A 608 1.36 20.38 2.30
CA VAL A 608 -0.01 20.57 1.83
C VAL A 608 -0.22 22.06 1.52
N PRO A 609 -0.68 22.43 0.31
CA PRO A 609 -0.95 23.81 -0.01
C PRO A 609 -1.91 24.45 1.00
N ARG A 610 -1.58 25.67 1.44
CA ARG A 610 -2.57 26.57 2.05
C ARG A 610 -3.58 26.96 0.96
N ASP A 611 -4.77 27.44 1.36
CA ASP A 611 -5.76 27.93 0.40
C ASP A 611 -5.11 28.88 -0.62
N HIS A 612 -5.61 28.90 -1.85
CA HIS A 612 -5.30 29.99 -2.77
C HIS A 612 -5.86 31.31 -2.22
N VAL A 613 -5.06 32.00 -1.40
CA VAL A 613 -5.22 33.41 -1.07
C VAL A 613 -5.02 34.19 -2.36
N ARG A 614 -6.07 34.25 -3.18
CA ARG A 614 -6.13 35.09 -4.37
C ARG A 614 -5.94 36.53 -3.90
N VAL A 615 -4.77 37.09 -4.17
CA VAL A 615 -4.47 38.46 -3.76
C VAL A 615 -5.34 39.38 -4.61
N PRO A 616 -5.97 40.43 -4.05
CA PRO A 616 -6.71 41.41 -4.84
C PRO A 616 -5.76 42.13 -5.81
N GLY A 617 -5.65 41.59 -7.03
CA GLY A 617 -4.63 41.98 -8.01
C GLY A 617 -4.13 40.83 -8.90
N ASP A 618 -4.35 39.55 -8.52
CA ASP A 618 -4.03 38.42 -9.37
C ASP A 618 -4.98 38.34 -10.59
N GLU A 619 -4.41 38.48 -11.79
CA GLU A 619 -5.06 38.16 -13.06
C GLU A 619 -4.86 36.66 -13.38
N ASP A 620 -5.82 36.04 -14.09
CA ASP A 620 -5.57 34.73 -14.72
C ASP A 620 -4.61 34.84 -15.92
N ASP A 621 -4.17 33.70 -16.47
CA ASP A 621 -3.33 33.66 -17.70
C ASP A 621 -3.97 34.34 -18.93
N ASN A 622 -5.21 34.81 -18.83
CA ASN A 622 -5.96 35.55 -19.86
C ASN A 622 -6.24 37.02 -19.48
N GLY A 623 -5.63 37.56 -18.42
CA GLY A 623 -5.75 38.96 -18.02
C GLY A 623 -7.08 39.32 -17.34
N ARG A 624 -7.73 38.37 -16.65
CA ARG A 624 -9.02 38.60 -15.95
C ARG A 624 -8.86 38.69 -14.44
N ALA A 625 -9.32 39.80 -13.87
CA ALA A 625 -9.48 39.95 -12.43
C ALA A 625 -10.49 38.91 -11.88
N VAL A 626 -10.04 38.07 -10.96
CA VAL A 626 -10.86 36.99 -10.38
C VAL A 626 -11.76 37.53 -9.26
N GLY A 627 -13.07 37.35 -9.41
CA GLY A 627 -14.06 37.79 -8.42
C GLY A 627 -14.00 37.03 -7.10
N VAL A 628 -14.42 37.70 -6.02
CA VAL A 628 -14.55 37.08 -4.68
C VAL A 628 -15.57 35.95 -4.72
N VAL A 629 -15.18 34.78 -4.23
CA VAL A 629 -16.01 33.57 -4.22
C VAL A 629 -17.03 33.66 -3.09
N GLY A 630 -18.32 33.63 -3.45
CA GLY A 630 -19.43 33.48 -2.49
C GLY A 630 -19.59 32.04 -2.00
N GLU A 631 -20.44 31.84 -0.99
CA GLU A 631 -20.72 30.54 -0.38
C GLU A 631 -21.23 29.53 -1.43
N GLY A 632 -20.54 28.39 -1.60
CA GLY A 632 -20.93 27.33 -2.54
C GLY A 632 -19.86 26.79 -3.50
N ALA A 633 -18.57 26.81 -3.13
CA ALA A 633 -17.45 26.26 -3.92
C ALA A 633 -16.47 25.51 -3.01
N SER A 634 -15.72 24.48 -3.42
CA SER A 634 -15.71 23.71 -4.68
C SER A 634 -15.07 22.33 -4.43
N SER A 635 -15.06 21.44 -5.43
CA SER A 635 -14.44 20.09 -5.40
C SER A 635 -12.89 20.09 -5.40
N ASP A 636 -12.26 21.19 -4.99
CA ASP A 636 -10.85 21.50 -5.27
C ASP A 636 -9.96 21.58 -4.00
N SER A 637 -10.48 21.24 -2.81
CA SER A 637 -9.63 21.16 -1.62
C SER A 637 -8.72 19.92 -1.70
N VAL A 638 -7.44 20.11 -1.39
CA VAL A 638 -6.39 19.08 -1.41
C VAL A 638 -6.48 18.19 -0.16
N PHE A 639 -7.27 18.59 0.83
CA PHE A 639 -7.40 17.91 2.13
C PHE A 639 -8.85 17.98 2.65
N GLU A 640 -9.41 16.83 3.05
CA GLU A 640 -10.62 16.76 3.88
C GLU A 640 -10.28 16.12 5.22
N SER A 641 -10.77 16.70 6.33
CA SER A 641 -10.81 16.03 7.63
C SER A 641 -12.09 15.21 7.75
N VAL A 642 -12.02 13.94 8.18
CA VAL A 642 -13.17 13.01 8.23
C VAL A 642 -13.17 12.13 9.48
N ASN A 643 -14.34 12.01 10.13
CA ASN A 643 -14.59 10.99 11.16
C ASN A 643 -15.40 9.82 10.62
N GLU A 644 -16.35 10.07 9.71
CA GLU A 644 -17.21 9.04 9.12
C GLU A 644 -17.31 9.22 7.59
N ILE A 645 -17.51 8.11 6.88
CA ILE A 645 -17.80 8.10 5.44
C ILE A 645 -19.01 7.16 5.24
N GLY A 646 -20.12 7.73 4.73
CA GLY A 646 -21.39 7.03 4.70
C GLY A 646 -21.95 6.86 6.11
N THR A 647 -22.07 5.61 6.58
CA THR A 647 -22.55 5.24 7.93
C THR A 647 -21.46 4.61 8.81
N PHE A 648 -20.21 4.62 8.34
CA PHE A 648 -19.05 4.01 8.99
C PHE A 648 -18.08 5.07 9.52
N GLY A 649 -17.70 4.93 10.79
CA GLY A 649 -16.53 5.59 11.35
C GLY A 649 -15.25 5.12 10.66
N VAL A 650 -14.37 6.06 10.31
CA VAL A 650 -13.13 5.77 9.58
C VAL A 650 -12.07 5.30 10.57
N SER A 651 -11.87 3.99 10.64
CA SER A 651 -10.81 3.36 11.44
C SER A 651 -10.04 2.35 10.61
N TRP A 652 -8.71 2.37 10.70
CA TRP A 652 -7.81 1.47 9.96
C TRP A 652 -8.14 -0.01 10.17
N THR A 653 -8.76 -0.36 11.29
CA THR A 653 -9.26 -1.72 11.60
C THR A 653 -10.23 -2.27 10.55
N LEU A 654 -10.95 -1.42 9.81
CA LEU A 654 -11.81 -1.85 8.70
C LEU A 654 -10.97 -2.35 7.51
N GLY A 655 -9.87 -1.68 7.18
CA GLY A 655 -8.92 -2.12 6.17
C GLY A 655 -8.18 -3.40 6.57
N ALA A 656 -7.90 -3.58 7.86
CA ALA A 656 -7.38 -4.84 8.40
C ALA A 656 -8.40 -5.99 8.24
N MET A 657 -9.68 -5.73 8.52
CA MET A 657 -10.75 -6.70 8.32
C MET A 657 -10.99 -7.01 6.82
N LEU A 658 -10.92 -6.01 5.94
CA LEU A 658 -11.00 -6.23 4.49
C LEU A 658 -9.87 -7.14 4.01
N LEU A 659 -8.63 -6.92 4.47
CA LEU A 659 -7.50 -7.79 4.14
C LEU A 659 -7.66 -9.23 4.68
N HIS A 660 -8.26 -9.40 5.86
CA HIS A 660 -8.66 -10.73 6.34
C HIS A 660 -9.65 -11.40 5.38
N ILE A 661 -10.73 -10.71 4.99
CA ILE A 661 -11.81 -11.30 4.17
C ILE A 661 -11.32 -11.61 2.75
N VAL A 662 -10.60 -10.69 2.08
CA VAL A 662 -10.15 -10.93 0.70
C VAL A 662 -9.09 -12.04 0.61
N ALA A 663 -8.37 -12.31 1.71
CA ALA A 663 -7.44 -13.44 1.79
C ALA A 663 -8.15 -14.81 1.76
N THR A 664 -9.41 -14.93 2.24
CA THR A 664 -10.16 -16.20 2.21
C THR A 664 -10.80 -16.51 0.85
N ILE A 665 -10.95 -15.52 -0.02
CA ILE A 665 -11.46 -15.72 -1.39
C ILE A 665 -10.42 -16.53 -2.18
N PRO A 666 -10.77 -17.66 -2.81
CA PRO A 666 -9.81 -18.40 -3.64
C PRO A 666 -9.44 -17.60 -4.89
N VAL A 667 -8.15 -17.66 -5.27
CA VAL A 667 -7.63 -17.02 -6.49
C VAL A 667 -8.38 -17.54 -7.72
N SER A 668 -8.65 -16.67 -8.69
CA SER A 668 -9.26 -17.07 -9.96
C SER A 668 -8.31 -18.03 -10.68
N SER A 669 -8.72 -19.28 -10.86
CA SER A 669 -8.06 -20.17 -11.81
C SER A 669 -8.18 -19.55 -13.20
N GLN A 670 -7.11 -18.93 -13.68
CA GLN A 670 -6.93 -18.69 -15.11
C GLN A 670 -7.19 -20.04 -15.81
N PRO A 671 -8.03 -20.10 -16.86
CA PRO A 671 -8.20 -21.33 -17.61
C PRO A 671 -6.81 -21.70 -18.14
N ALA A 672 -6.26 -22.81 -17.63
CA ALA A 672 -4.90 -23.23 -17.94
C ALA A 672 -4.71 -23.24 -19.45
N ALA A 673 -3.83 -22.35 -19.96
CA ALA A 673 -3.83 -21.92 -21.36
C ALA A 673 -3.91 -23.12 -22.30
N ALA A 674 -5.09 -23.29 -22.91
CA ALA A 674 -5.69 -24.61 -23.19
C ALA A 674 -4.66 -25.61 -23.70
N THR A 675 -4.25 -26.56 -22.82
CA THR A 675 -3.16 -27.52 -23.08
C THR A 675 -3.34 -28.07 -24.49
N PRO A 676 -2.44 -27.74 -25.44
CA PRO A 676 -2.82 -27.65 -26.83
C PRO A 676 -3.26 -29.02 -27.32
N SER A 677 -4.59 -29.14 -27.53
CA SER A 677 -5.26 -30.44 -27.73
C SER A 677 -4.52 -31.25 -28.80
N GLY A 678 -4.47 -32.58 -28.65
CA GLY A 678 -3.50 -33.46 -29.34
C GLY A 678 -3.34 -33.26 -30.85
N ILE A 679 -4.33 -32.65 -31.51
CA ILE A 679 -4.25 -31.94 -32.80
C ILE A 679 -2.91 -31.19 -32.99
N SER A 680 -2.41 -30.45 -32.00
CA SER A 680 -1.16 -29.69 -32.10
C SER A 680 0.09 -30.58 -32.15
N PHE A 681 0.12 -31.65 -31.35
CA PHE A 681 1.18 -32.68 -31.46
C PHE A 681 1.12 -33.41 -32.81
N ILE A 682 -0.07 -33.69 -33.33
CA ILE A 682 -0.26 -34.28 -34.67
C ILE A 682 0.19 -33.29 -35.76
N ALA A 683 -0.10 -32.00 -35.64
CA ALA A 683 0.35 -30.97 -36.57
C ALA A 683 1.90 -30.80 -36.53
N ALA A 684 2.50 -30.81 -35.34
CA ALA A 684 3.96 -30.80 -35.17
C ALA A 684 4.62 -32.05 -35.77
N LEU A 685 4.03 -33.24 -35.56
CA LEU A 685 4.51 -34.49 -36.13
C LEU A 685 4.39 -34.51 -37.66
N LEU A 686 3.26 -34.05 -38.22
CA LEU A 686 3.04 -33.97 -39.66
C LEU A 686 3.96 -32.96 -40.34
N THR A 687 4.18 -31.79 -39.74
CA THR A 687 5.12 -30.79 -40.26
C THR A 687 6.57 -31.27 -40.17
N PHE A 688 6.96 -31.96 -39.09
CA PHE A 688 8.27 -32.60 -38.96
C PHE A 688 8.48 -33.72 -40.01
N LEU A 689 7.48 -34.59 -40.22
CA LEU A 689 7.50 -35.62 -41.27
C LEU A 689 7.58 -35.01 -42.68
N LEU A 690 6.84 -33.93 -42.95
CA LEU A 690 6.92 -33.20 -44.22
C LEU A 690 8.33 -32.63 -44.44
N LEU A 691 8.94 -32.08 -43.38
CA LEU A 691 10.29 -31.51 -43.43
C LEU A 691 11.36 -32.59 -43.65
N LEU A 692 11.21 -33.77 -43.03
CA LEU A 692 12.05 -34.94 -43.32
C LEU A 692 11.88 -35.44 -44.75
N LEU A 693 10.65 -35.45 -45.31
CA LEU A 693 10.40 -35.81 -46.71
C LEU A 693 11.04 -34.80 -47.68
N VAL A 694 10.98 -33.51 -47.39
CA VAL A 694 11.67 -32.46 -48.18
C VAL A 694 13.19 -32.65 -48.12
N VAL A 695 13.77 -32.88 -46.93
CA VAL A 695 15.21 -33.16 -46.79
C VAL A 695 15.60 -34.44 -47.54
N ALA A 696 14.82 -35.51 -47.44
CA ALA A 696 15.06 -36.75 -48.18
C ALA A 696 14.98 -36.53 -49.71
N ALA A 697 14.00 -35.77 -50.20
CA ALA A 697 13.86 -35.42 -51.61
C ALA A 697 15.05 -34.59 -52.11
N VAL A 698 15.52 -33.61 -51.34
CA VAL A 698 16.73 -32.82 -51.64
C VAL A 698 17.98 -33.71 -51.65
N CYS A 699 18.15 -34.62 -50.69
CA CYS A 699 19.26 -35.56 -50.66
C CYS A 699 19.24 -36.56 -51.84
N LEU A 700 18.05 -37.02 -52.26
CA LEU A 700 17.88 -37.90 -53.42
C LEU A 700 18.12 -37.16 -54.74
N TRP A 701 17.64 -35.93 -54.89
CA TRP A 701 17.93 -35.04 -56.01
C TRP A 701 19.44 -34.77 -56.12
N TYR A 702 20.10 -34.47 -55.00
CA TYR A 702 21.55 -34.26 -54.95
C TYR A 702 22.32 -35.54 -55.30
N ARG A 703 21.92 -36.72 -54.79
CA ARG A 703 22.50 -38.02 -55.19
C ARG A 703 22.33 -38.31 -56.68
N ARG A 704 21.16 -38.02 -57.25
CA ARG A 704 20.85 -38.25 -58.67
C ARG A 704 21.67 -37.36 -59.58
N ASN A 705 21.89 -36.10 -59.19
CA ASN A 705 22.65 -35.13 -59.99
C ASN A 705 24.17 -35.24 -59.77
N ALA A 706 24.64 -35.69 -58.60
CA ALA A 706 26.06 -35.92 -58.33
C ALA A 706 26.68 -37.05 -59.17
N GLY A 707 25.87 -37.90 -59.82
CA GLY A 707 26.35 -38.91 -60.77
C GLY A 707 26.80 -38.38 -62.14
N ALA A 708 26.53 -37.10 -62.44
CA ALA A 708 26.61 -36.56 -63.80
C ALA A 708 27.87 -35.72 -64.11
N VAL A 709 28.98 -35.90 -63.37
CA VAL A 709 30.27 -35.25 -63.69
C VAL A 709 31.42 -36.25 -63.65
N LYS A 710 31.71 -36.87 -64.81
CA LYS A 710 33.00 -37.54 -65.10
C LYS A 710 33.65 -36.84 -66.29
N TYR A 711 34.59 -35.94 -66.01
CA TYR A 711 35.48 -35.39 -67.04
C TYR A 711 36.46 -36.47 -67.53
N SER A 712 36.68 -36.55 -68.84
CA SER A 712 37.53 -37.55 -69.48
C SER A 712 38.57 -36.94 -70.41
N GLY A 713 39.84 -37.08 -70.06
CA GLY A 713 41.00 -36.67 -70.87
C GLY A 713 42.20 -36.34 -69.96
N LEU A 714 43.45 -36.72 -70.26
CA LEU A 714 43.97 -37.52 -71.38
C LEU A 714 45.02 -38.55 -70.85
N ARG A 715 45.62 -39.37 -71.72
CA ARG A 715 46.55 -40.47 -71.37
C ARG A 715 48.05 -40.07 -71.49
N GLN A 716 48.91 -40.98 -70.98
CA GLN A 716 50.40 -41.05 -71.07
C GLN A 716 51.14 -40.24 -69.98
N GLY A 717 52.22 -40.75 -69.35
CA GLY A 717 52.81 -42.11 -69.34
C GLY A 717 54.30 -42.14 -68.92
N ILE A 718 54.84 -43.31 -68.51
CA ILE A 718 56.30 -43.62 -68.30
C ILE A 718 56.92 -42.94 -67.03
N SER A 719 57.80 -43.53 -66.20
CA SER A 719 58.20 -44.93 -65.92
C SER A 719 59.03 -45.06 -64.61
N SER A 720 59.07 -46.25 -64.01
CA SER A 720 60.16 -46.90 -63.22
C SER A 720 61.00 -46.16 -62.15
N GLN A 721 61.01 -46.76 -60.93
CA GLN A 721 62.13 -46.84 -59.95
C GLN A 721 62.56 -45.54 -59.22
N ASP A 722 63.10 -45.56 -57.98
CA ASP A 722 63.45 -46.69 -57.09
C ASP A 722 63.43 -46.33 -55.58
N THR A 723 63.34 -47.35 -54.69
CA THR A 723 63.57 -47.32 -53.21
C THR A 723 62.68 -46.39 -52.33
N ALA A 724 62.56 -46.57 -50.99
CA ALA A 724 63.19 -47.53 -50.05
C ALA A 724 62.16 -48.16 -49.08
N LEU A 725 62.58 -49.18 -48.31
CA LEU A 725 61.73 -50.01 -47.44
C LEU A 725 61.45 -49.43 -46.04
N LEU A 726 60.28 -49.79 -45.51
CA LEU A 726 59.97 -49.87 -44.07
C LEU A 726 60.49 -51.20 -43.52
N ASP A 727 60.82 -51.26 -42.22
CA ASP A 727 60.33 -52.39 -41.39
C ASP A 727 60.25 -52.04 -39.88
N ILE A 728 59.73 -52.97 -39.09
CA ILE A 728 59.08 -52.79 -37.80
C ILE A 728 59.91 -53.40 -36.64
N SER A 729 59.84 -52.80 -35.46
CA SER A 729 59.98 -53.53 -34.19
C SER A 729 59.09 -52.93 -33.09
N ALA A 730 58.88 -53.66 -31.99
CA ALA A 730 57.84 -53.38 -30.98
C ALA A 730 58.41 -53.42 -29.53
N ILE A 731 57.52 -53.38 -28.52
CA ILE A 731 57.81 -53.42 -27.06
C ILE A 731 58.32 -52.06 -26.53
N GLY A 732 58.02 -51.58 -25.30
CA GLY A 732 57.01 -52.00 -24.32
C GLY A 732 57.39 -51.69 -22.85
N ARG A 733 56.42 -51.20 -22.07
CA ARG A 733 56.41 -50.97 -20.59
C ARG A 733 57.31 -49.86 -19.98
N SER A 734 56.78 -49.31 -18.87
CA SER A 734 57.49 -48.97 -17.61
C SER A 734 57.98 -47.52 -17.31
N THR A 735 57.29 -46.91 -16.32
CA THR A 735 57.83 -46.17 -15.14
C THR A 735 58.75 -44.94 -15.23
N ARG A 736 58.39 -43.92 -14.41
CA ARG A 736 59.25 -42.86 -13.79
C ARG A 736 59.85 -41.80 -14.75
N ARG A 737 60.40 -40.65 -14.29
CA ARG A 737 60.08 -39.69 -13.19
C ARG A 737 61.13 -38.54 -13.28
N VAL A 738 60.75 -37.29 -12.95
CA VAL A 738 61.63 -36.10 -12.69
C VAL A 738 62.23 -35.41 -13.92
N GLY A 739 62.26 -34.06 -13.87
CA GLY A 739 63.14 -33.19 -14.66
C GLY A 739 62.50 -32.53 -15.90
N SER A 740 62.71 -31.24 -16.18
CA SER A 740 63.37 -30.19 -15.39
C SER A 740 62.96 -28.77 -15.85
N THR A 741 63.29 -27.79 -15.00
CA THR A 741 63.42 -26.33 -15.24
C THR A 741 64.09 -25.94 -16.58
N CYS A 742 64.00 -24.70 -17.10
CA CYS A 742 63.77 -23.41 -16.43
C CYS A 742 63.20 -22.32 -17.38
N GLY A 743 62.81 -21.16 -16.84
CA GLY A 743 62.44 -19.95 -17.60
C GLY A 743 62.00 -18.81 -16.67
N SER A 744 62.87 -17.82 -16.46
CA SER A 744 62.77 -16.83 -15.37
C SER A 744 62.28 -15.45 -15.81
N LEU A 745 61.61 -14.74 -14.91
CA LEU A 745 61.68 -13.28 -14.78
C LEU A 745 61.57 -12.89 -13.29
N GLN A 746 62.44 -11.98 -12.88
CA GLN A 746 62.65 -11.39 -11.54
C GLN A 746 62.10 -9.95 -11.53
N ASP A 747 61.93 -9.20 -10.43
CA ASP A 747 61.83 -9.47 -8.97
C ASP A 747 61.24 -8.19 -8.29
N GLU A 748 61.27 -8.14 -6.94
CA GLU A 748 61.01 -7.02 -6.01
C GLU A 748 59.59 -6.89 -5.42
N ASP A 749 59.38 -7.65 -4.33
CA ASP A 749 59.22 -7.18 -2.94
C ASP A 749 58.21 -6.03 -2.61
N SER A 750 57.48 -6.05 -1.49
CA SER A 750 57.76 -6.70 -0.19
C SER A 750 56.51 -7.15 0.61
N GLU A 751 56.81 -7.86 1.71
CA GLU A 751 56.01 -8.55 2.74
C GLU A 751 54.69 -7.91 3.25
N GLY A 752 53.73 -8.65 3.83
CA GLY A 752 53.67 -10.12 4.02
C GLY A 752 52.55 -10.64 4.97
N HIS A 753 52.57 -11.96 5.21
CA HIS A 753 51.92 -12.70 6.32
C HIS A 753 50.38 -12.97 6.36
N ARG A 754 49.94 -13.80 5.40
CA ARG A 754 49.20 -15.07 5.60
C ARG A 754 47.99 -15.17 6.57
N PHE A 755 46.83 -15.34 5.94
CA PHE A 755 45.79 -16.36 6.23
C PHE A 755 46.15 -17.55 7.14
N ARG A 756 45.16 -17.99 7.94
CA ARG A 756 44.56 -19.34 7.76
C ARG A 756 43.15 -19.47 8.35
N GLU A 757 42.18 -19.79 7.51
CA GLU A 757 40.91 -20.40 7.91
C GLU A 757 41.10 -21.90 8.15
N LEU A 758 40.20 -22.52 8.94
CA LEU A 758 39.89 -23.95 8.84
C LEU A 758 38.48 -24.22 9.37
N ILE A 759 37.65 -24.84 8.53
CA ILE A 759 36.24 -25.16 8.82
C ILE A 759 36.15 -26.46 9.62
N PHE A 760 35.34 -26.51 10.68
CA PHE A 760 34.70 -27.76 11.13
C PHE A 760 33.39 -27.54 11.92
N CYS A 761 32.43 -28.42 11.65
CA CYS A 761 31.19 -28.71 12.37
C CYS A 761 30.85 -30.19 12.08
N PRO A 762 29.89 -30.85 12.76
CA PRO A 762 29.08 -30.44 13.92
C PRO A 762 29.15 -31.44 15.09
N SER A 763 28.47 -31.16 16.21
CA SER A 763 27.73 -32.18 17.01
C SER A 763 26.88 -31.51 18.11
N SER A 764 26.05 -32.29 18.82
CA SER A 764 24.90 -31.81 19.61
C SER A 764 24.95 -32.19 21.11
N PHE A 765 23.85 -31.88 21.83
CA PHE A 765 23.39 -32.36 23.14
C PHE A 765 23.59 -31.51 24.43
N GLN A 766 22.48 -30.89 24.83
CA GLN A 766 21.88 -30.75 26.18
C GLN A 766 22.65 -30.25 27.43
N ARG A 767 22.13 -29.12 27.93
CA ARG A 767 21.71 -28.83 29.33
C ARG A 767 22.72 -28.40 30.43
N THR A 768 22.18 -27.44 31.20
CA THR A 768 22.25 -27.18 32.66
C THR A 768 23.27 -26.19 33.28
N THR A 769 22.68 -25.29 34.09
CA THR A 769 23.18 -24.61 35.31
C THR A 769 24.24 -23.48 35.27
N ARG A 770 23.70 -22.24 35.29
CA ARG A 770 23.91 -21.15 36.28
C ARG A 770 25.28 -20.43 36.44
N PHE A 771 25.12 -19.14 36.84
CA PHE A 771 26.07 -18.17 37.41
C PHE A 771 27.10 -17.52 36.47
N GLY A 772 27.34 -16.23 36.73
CA GLY A 772 28.33 -15.39 36.03
C GLY A 772 27.76 -14.02 35.63
N ASP A 773 27.75 -13.05 36.55
CA ASP A 773 27.48 -11.65 36.21
C ASP A 773 28.60 -11.10 35.32
N PHE A 774 28.26 -10.40 34.23
CA PHE A 774 29.21 -9.60 33.47
C PHE A 774 28.57 -8.30 32.95
N THR A 775 28.67 -7.26 33.78
CA THR A 775 28.64 -5.87 33.33
C THR A 775 29.86 -5.60 32.44
N ILE A 776 29.72 -4.84 31.35
CA ILE A 776 30.68 -3.78 30.94
C ILE A 776 30.20 -3.00 29.70
N ALA A 777 30.37 -1.67 29.78
CA ALA A 777 30.51 -0.62 28.77
C ALA A 777 29.73 -0.64 27.43
N HIS A 778 29.11 0.52 27.16
CA HIS A 778 28.88 1.04 25.81
C HIS A 778 30.17 1.14 24.97
N VAL A 779 30.02 0.96 23.66
CA VAL A 779 30.52 1.89 22.63
C VAL A 779 29.33 2.23 21.73
#